data_AF-A0ABD7D9M6-F1
#
_entry.id   AF-A0ABD7D9M6-F1
#
_cell.length_a   1.000
_cell.length_b   1.000
_cell.length_c   1.000
_cell.angle_alpha   90.00
_cell.angle_beta   90.00
_cell.angle_gamma   90.00
#
_symmetry.space_group_name_H-M   'P 1'
#
loop_
_entity.id
_entity.type
_entity.pdbx_description
1 polymer ?
#
loop_
_entity_poly.entity_id
_entity_poly.type
_entity_poly.pdbx_seq_one_letter_code
_entity_poly.pdbx_strand_id
1 'polypeptide(L)'
;MDNLNEVEEFIANEEFIMNKEFITNKKSDNRNIVVIGNGFDMSLGLKSSYQNFIEYIKHKKKFDKDYDLYNYNRLFFRKYENFHLNWSDFESLYEETIRKINNRSQKNEEPQDILDIASINNAIKRLEEDFNEYLLEEYPKWVEQRTIPTGNPDVKKFTEKINPFFEKLIKDENTYFVNFNYTNSMEDLCGSVLYDSDEIPQSMLSLKKAKDRIFHIHGSLEEENILFGGGFTDSEDISKIHYSQSLINDKLFRIKKDELLNTTRKQIMSTINLNSKEVQNDLFIIGHSLQGSDFLFLSKLIKKANKVFIFYYEDDYILKMEEILRKLGSAIAEKIILVPFLEILFQPDKSIVSNYEEYQKIDSFFPNKFPSEDILSELTLTIDHFSFRNINELRISSDNVEKILHIARNLVSNKNNSRISQIYFEKSIDVADFNKLSNSDDFLILLKRVEKIFFSNTEIVSDFLIKILENGSNLVYIKMESCTLVNGNNESADVSICESLKRLEIVNCFFTSKRKNMFYIKSDKQNNIEKLTLLGNTGIIIEKDVLEKSTNLTELNIYIVDEKNVYPEELHLENLEILQIDYSSGLFPSLTVGNKIEEIILLGYPDESIKLSSFMKSNEESVGFPNLRLFHLKLPDQMNSCQNIIIDVILDVFSNHAKFIVDKDIKSIKEYYLEHQEQHIQLFNNYEELVDDNILLEFEDLSLELSRLKKYSVLEELLEEMNMKLKEEIRNFGQMESKDINDSNMKNESDLEQEAITNEIDTPINSLLYAHLVGDKAASLELIKALEEQNKTKTVIDVYRKILTGIENAKSISQKDIPILKNEFFIQTRNEIIKDFSEKWSVSEEELLLSAVQYVDGAKDIPNIGNVIDSKDFKSYRVKHSGANPIKYAQAIKQGWQKELDEKIVYLNDELK
;
A
#
# COMPACT_ATOMS: atom_id res chain seq x y z
N MET A 1 -11.75 -43.96 -31.64
CA MET A 1 -11.26 -44.99 -30.70
C MET A 1 -9.83 -44.62 -30.39
N ASP A 2 -9.62 -43.47 -29.77
CA ASP A 2 -9.92 -43.11 -28.37
C ASP A 2 -8.67 -43.38 -27.53
N ASN A 3 -8.14 -42.27 -27.01
CA ASN A 3 -7.64 -42.08 -25.63
C ASN A 3 -6.47 -42.96 -25.15
N LEU A 4 -5.57 -42.51 -24.29
CA LEU A 4 -5.26 -41.26 -23.57
C LEU A 4 -3.95 -41.60 -22.83
N ASN A 5 -3.07 -40.62 -22.66
CA ASN A 5 -2.21 -40.39 -21.48
C ASN A 5 -1.21 -41.48 -21.04
N GLU A 6 -0.13 -41.24 -20.31
CA GLU A 6 0.67 -40.11 -19.82
C GLU A 6 1.91 -40.84 -19.23
N VAL A 7 3.11 -40.37 -19.53
CA VAL A 7 4.10 -39.89 -18.52
C VAL A 7 4.63 -40.93 -17.54
N GLU A 8 5.93 -41.22 -17.70
CA GLU A 8 6.97 -41.31 -16.65
C GLU A 8 8.29 -41.59 -17.41
N GLU A 9 9.10 -40.60 -17.77
CA GLU A 9 10.09 -39.86 -16.97
C GLU A 9 11.32 -40.70 -16.55
N PHE A 10 12.50 -40.07 -16.65
CA PHE A 10 13.84 -40.52 -16.23
C PHE A 10 14.62 -41.53 -17.11
N ILE A 11 15.48 -40.98 -17.99
CA ILE A 11 16.94 -41.15 -18.05
C ILE A 11 17.40 -40.73 -19.46
N ALA A 12 17.99 -39.54 -19.58
CA ALA A 12 18.92 -39.19 -20.65
C ALA A 12 19.59 -37.83 -20.34
N ASN A 13 20.49 -37.83 -19.36
CA ASN A 13 21.55 -36.84 -19.27
C ASN A 13 22.85 -37.51 -19.75
N GLU A 14 23.71 -36.71 -20.38
CA GLU A 14 25.03 -37.03 -20.93
C GLU A 14 25.09 -37.42 -22.43
N GLU A 15 24.83 -36.45 -23.33
CA GLU A 15 25.59 -36.31 -24.59
C GLU A 15 25.29 -35.02 -25.40
N PHE A 16 25.07 -33.87 -24.73
CA PHE A 16 24.80 -32.59 -25.41
C PHE A 16 25.70 -31.44 -24.92
N ILE A 17 27.02 -31.67 -24.88
CA ILE A 17 28.03 -30.61 -24.81
C ILE A 17 29.18 -30.96 -25.75
N MET A 18 29.03 -30.57 -27.03
CA MET A 18 30.11 -30.10 -27.92
C MET A 18 29.60 -30.14 -29.37
N ASN A 19 29.02 -29.03 -29.81
CA ASN A 19 29.06 -28.53 -31.20
C ASN A 19 28.33 -27.18 -31.25
N LYS A 20 28.84 -26.23 -30.47
CA LYS A 20 28.39 -24.84 -30.45
C LYS A 20 29.51 -23.94 -30.97
N GLU A 21 29.97 -24.22 -32.19
CA GLU A 21 30.83 -23.33 -32.97
C GLU A 21 30.61 -23.69 -34.44
N PHE A 22 30.37 -22.68 -35.29
CA PHE A 22 29.96 -22.77 -36.70
C PHE A 22 28.47 -22.99 -37.01
N ILE A 23 27.63 -22.05 -36.58
CA ILE A 23 26.55 -21.57 -37.48
C ILE A 23 26.91 -20.15 -37.88
N THR A 24 27.49 -20.04 -39.07
CA THR A 24 27.66 -18.79 -39.81
C THR A 24 26.34 -18.03 -39.90
N ASN A 25 26.37 -16.77 -39.48
CA ASN A 25 25.33 -15.74 -39.67
C ASN A 25 24.65 -15.83 -41.05
N LYS A 26 23.49 -16.49 -41.11
CA LYS A 26 22.40 -15.99 -41.96
C LYS A 26 21.82 -14.81 -41.21
N LYS A 27 22.14 -13.57 -41.63
CA LYS A 27 21.39 -12.37 -41.20
C LYS A 27 19.91 -12.67 -41.46
N SER A 28 19.11 -12.81 -40.41
CA SER A 28 17.67 -12.64 -40.55
C SER A 28 17.44 -11.19 -40.96
N ASP A 29 16.64 -10.95 -42.00
CA ASP A 29 16.19 -9.61 -42.35
C ASP A 29 15.19 -9.15 -41.28
N ASN A 30 15.71 -8.61 -40.18
CA ASN A 30 14.89 -7.99 -39.13
C ASN A 30 14.53 -6.57 -39.54
N ARG A 31 13.26 -6.20 -39.38
CA ARG A 31 12.74 -4.86 -39.67
C ARG A 31 12.08 -4.27 -38.44
N ASN A 32 12.19 -2.95 -38.32
CA ASN A 32 11.52 -2.20 -37.27
C ASN A 32 10.31 -1.47 -37.86
N ILE A 33 9.14 -1.63 -37.26
CA ILE A 33 7.93 -0.91 -37.63
C ILE A 33 7.59 0.02 -36.47
N VAL A 34 7.63 1.32 -36.70
CA VAL A 34 7.38 2.35 -35.68
C VAL A 34 6.03 2.98 -35.95
N VAL A 35 5.08 2.74 -35.08
CA VAL A 35 3.75 3.36 -35.06
C VAL A 35 3.84 4.64 -34.24
N ILE A 36 3.57 5.77 -34.86
CA ILE A 36 3.59 7.10 -34.24
C ILE A 36 2.15 7.58 -34.09
N GLY A 37 1.78 7.99 -32.87
CA GLY A 37 0.49 8.64 -32.58
C GLY A 37 0.67 10.00 -31.91
N ASN A 38 -0.45 10.62 -31.54
CA ASN A 38 -0.49 12.04 -31.16
C ASN A 38 0.38 12.41 -29.95
N GLY A 39 0.62 11.45 -29.04
CA GLY A 39 1.53 11.63 -27.92
C GLY A 39 2.97 11.95 -28.35
N PHE A 40 3.38 11.55 -29.54
CA PHE A 40 4.68 11.92 -30.13
C PHE A 40 4.77 13.43 -30.38
N ASP A 41 3.81 14.00 -31.12
CA ASP A 41 3.73 15.44 -31.39
C ASP A 41 3.64 16.24 -30.08
N MET A 42 2.83 15.78 -29.13
CA MET A 42 2.70 16.40 -27.82
C MET A 42 4.03 16.39 -27.04
N SER A 43 4.80 15.29 -27.12
CA SER A 43 6.12 15.20 -26.47
C SER A 43 7.17 16.13 -27.08
N LEU A 44 6.99 16.53 -28.35
CA LEU A 44 7.77 17.58 -29.00
C LEU A 44 7.28 19.00 -28.63
N GLY A 45 6.25 19.10 -27.79
CA GLY A 45 5.64 20.36 -27.38
C GLY A 45 4.72 20.98 -28.44
N LEU A 46 4.34 20.25 -29.49
CA LEU A 46 3.32 20.71 -30.42
C LEU A 46 1.94 20.61 -29.76
N LYS A 47 1.13 21.65 -29.91
CA LYS A 47 -0.21 21.70 -29.30
C LYS A 47 -1.25 20.84 -30.03
N SER A 48 -0.91 19.65 -30.50
CA SER A 48 -1.83 18.75 -31.23
C SER A 48 -2.86 18.02 -30.34
N SER A 49 -2.92 18.32 -29.04
CA SER A 49 -3.93 17.72 -28.15
C SER A 49 -5.35 18.19 -28.50
N TYR A 50 -6.32 17.34 -28.20
CA TYR A 50 -7.73 17.66 -28.35
C TYR A 50 -8.15 18.92 -27.57
N GLN A 51 -7.66 19.06 -26.32
CA GLN A 51 -7.99 20.21 -25.48
C GLN A 51 -7.55 21.54 -26.14
N ASN A 52 -6.37 21.56 -26.75
CA ASN A 52 -5.88 22.75 -27.46
C ASN A 52 -6.76 23.09 -28.68
N PHE A 53 -7.21 22.07 -29.41
CA PHE A 53 -8.13 22.26 -30.54
C PHE A 53 -9.48 22.84 -30.09
N ILE A 54 -10.04 22.37 -28.97
CA ILE A 54 -11.27 22.93 -28.40
C ILE A 54 -11.09 24.38 -27.98
N GLU A 55 -10.00 24.68 -27.28
CA GLU A 55 -9.69 26.03 -26.85
C GLU A 55 -9.54 26.97 -28.06
N TYR A 56 -8.92 26.50 -29.14
CA TYR A 56 -8.84 27.22 -30.40
C TYR A 56 -10.23 27.51 -30.98
N ILE A 57 -11.12 26.52 -31.08
CA ILE A 57 -12.49 26.73 -31.59
C ILE A 57 -13.25 27.73 -30.72
N LYS A 58 -13.21 27.56 -29.40
CA LYS A 58 -13.88 28.47 -28.44
C LYS A 58 -13.42 29.91 -28.63
N HIS A 59 -12.10 30.12 -28.74
CA HIS A 59 -11.53 31.44 -28.95
C HIS A 59 -11.90 32.02 -30.32
N LYS A 60 -11.76 31.23 -31.39
CA LYS A 60 -12.02 31.67 -32.76
C LYS A 60 -13.48 32.04 -33.00
N LYS A 61 -14.41 31.25 -32.47
CA LYS A 61 -15.85 31.48 -32.60
C LYS A 61 -16.43 32.39 -31.50
N LYS A 62 -15.61 32.80 -30.53
CA LYS A 62 -15.99 33.65 -29.37
C LYS A 62 -17.14 33.04 -28.56
N PHE A 63 -16.98 31.78 -28.18
CA PHE A 63 -17.94 31.09 -27.32
C PHE A 63 -17.69 31.42 -25.85
N ASP A 64 -18.69 32.01 -25.19
CA ASP A 64 -18.61 32.39 -23.77
C ASP A 64 -18.99 31.22 -22.84
N LYS A 65 -19.76 30.23 -23.32
CA LYS A 65 -20.24 29.10 -22.53
C LYS A 65 -19.94 27.77 -23.22
N ASP A 66 -19.71 26.72 -22.43
CA ASP A 66 -19.51 25.36 -22.94
C ASP A 66 -20.70 24.85 -23.77
N TYR A 67 -21.92 25.34 -23.51
CA TYR A 67 -23.10 24.98 -24.29
C TYR A 67 -23.04 25.43 -25.75
N ASP A 68 -22.35 26.54 -26.04
CA ASP A 68 -22.23 27.06 -27.41
C ASP A 68 -21.38 26.12 -28.27
N LEU A 69 -20.38 25.46 -27.66
CA LEU A 69 -19.59 24.42 -28.30
C LEU A 69 -20.48 23.24 -28.73
N TYR A 70 -21.37 22.76 -27.86
CA TYR A 70 -22.28 21.65 -28.18
C TYR A 70 -23.28 21.99 -29.29
N ASN A 71 -23.71 23.25 -29.37
CA ASN A 71 -24.58 23.70 -30.47
C ASN A 71 -23.82 23.83 -31.79
N TYR A 72 -22.53 24.16 -31.73
CA TYR A 72 -21.70 24.35 -32.91
C TYR A 72 -21.47 23.02 -33.65
N ASN A 73 -21.12 21.96 -32.93
CA ASN A 73 -20.99 20.62 -33.50
C ASN A 73 -21.52 19.55 -32.54
N ARG A 74 -22.39 18.68 -33.06
CA ARG A 74 -23.08 17.64 -32.28
C ARG A 74 -22.13 16.56 -31.75
N LEU A 75 -20.90 16.49 -32.25
CA LEU A 75 -19.88 15.56 -31.77
C LEU A 75 -19.12 16.08 -30.54
N PHE A 76 -19.33 17.32 -30.09
CA PHE A 76 -18.82 17.76 -28.78
C PHE A 76 -19.70 17.20 -27.65
N PHE A 77 -19.11 16.47 -26.70
CA PHE A 77 -19.84 15.78 -25.63
C PHE A 77 -20.00 16.66 -24.36
N ARG A 78 -21.17 16.63 -23.71
CA ARG A 78 -21.39 17.31 -22.41
C ARG A 78 -20.54 16.62 -21.34
N LYS A 79 -19.56 17.34 -20.77
CA LYS A 79 -18.77 16.91 -19.60
C LYS A 79 -19.70 16.37 -18.50
N TYR A 80 -19.57 15.09 -18.17
CA TYR A 80 -19.79 14.61 -16.80
C TYR A 80 -18.42 14.60 -16.13
N GLU A 81 -18.37 15.00 -14.86
CA GLU A 81 -17.12 15.25 -14.14
C GLU A 81 -16.14 14.05 -14.22
N ASN A 82 -14.86 14.36 -14.40
CA ASN A 82 -13.67 13.47 -14.43
C ASN A 82 -13.28 12.76 -15.75
N PHE A 83 -13.84 13.10 -16.91
CA PHE A 83 -13.31 12.60 -18.20
C PHE A 83 -12.32 13.58 -18.87
N HIS A 84 -11.09 13.10 -19.12
CA HIS A 84 -10.18 13.69 -20.10
C HIS A 84 -10.54 13.16 -21.49
N LEU A 85 -10.96 14.04 -22.39
CA LEU A 85 -11.39 13.68 -23.74
C LEU A 85 -10.17 13.43 -24.64
N ASN A 86 -10.13 12.29 -25.35
CA ASN A 86 -9.09 11.94 -26.31
C ASN A 86 -9.61 11.99 -27.77
N TRP A 87 -8.73 12.00 -28.77
CA TRP A 87 -9.10 12.01 -30.20
C TRP A 87 -10.04 10.87 -30.62
N SER A 88 -9.87 9.68 -30.04
CA SER A 88 -10.74 8.53 -30.29
C SER A 88 -12.16 8.70 -29.74
N ASP A 89 -12.42 9.66 -28.83
CA ASP A 89 -13.77 9.88 -28.31
C ASP A 89 -14.70 10.45 -29.38
N PHE A 90 -14.22 11.32 -30.28
CA PHE A 90 -15.05 11.81 -31.40
C PHE A 90 -15.38 10.73 -32.40
N GLU A 91 -14.38 9.93 -32.75
CA GLU A 91 -14.52 8.82 -33.68
C GLU A 91 -15.46 7.76 -33.09
N SER A 92 -15.26 7.44 -31.81
CA SER A 92 -16.11 6.50 -31.07
C SER A 92 -17.53 7.02 -30.91
N LEU A 93 -17.71 8.33 -30.63
CA LEU A 93 -19.02 8.97 -30.54
C LEU A 93 -19.73 8.98 -31.89
N TYR A 94 -19.01 9.29 -32.97
CA TYR A 94 -19.52 9.20 -34.33
C TYR A 94 -20.01 7.77 -34.62
N GLU A 95 -19.16 6.77 -34.36
CA GLU A 95 -19.51 5.36 -34.55
C GLU A 95 -20.72 4.94 -33.72
N GLU A 96 -20.75 5.28 -32.43
CA GLU A 96 -21.82 4.92 -31.51
C GLU A 96 -23.14 5.58 -31.93
N THR A 97 -23.11 6.84 -32.34
CA THR A 97 -24.30 7.57 -32.81
C THR A 97 -24.87 6.93 -34.06
N ILE A 98 -24.02 6.61 -35.04
CA ILE A 98 -24.44 5.93 -36.27
C ILE A 98 -24.96 4.51 -35.97
N ARG A 99 -24.35 3.76 -35.05
CA ARG A 99 -24.87 2.44 -34.60
C ARG A 99 -26.23 2.58 -33.92
N LYS A 100 -26.41 3.57 -33.05
CA LYS A 100 -27.68 3.86 -32.38
C LYS A 100 -28.79 4.14 -33.38
N ILE A 101 -28.52 4.92 -34.42
CA ILE A 101 -29.50 5.22 -35.48
C ILE A 101 -29.84 3.95 -36.27
N ASN A 102 -28.82 3.16 -36.67
CA ASN A 102 -29.06 1.89 -37.38
C ASN A 102 -29.85 0.86 -36.54
N ASN A 103 -29.77 0.92 -35.21
CA ASN A 103 -30.50 0.01 -34.32
C ASN A 103 -31.92 0.47 -33.97
N ARG A 104 -32.40 1.63 -34.47
CA ARG A 104 -33.78 2.09 -34.25
C ARG A 104 -34.77 1.15 -34.97
N SER A 105 -35.93 0.91 -34.35
CA SER A 105 -36.88 -0.16 -34.68
C SER A 105 -37.21 -0.28 -36.18
N GLN A 106 -36.98 -1.48 -36.72
CA GLN A 106 -37.29 -1.87 -38.10
C GLN A 106 -38.78 -1.73 -38.42
N LYS A 107 -39.17 -0.66 -39.12
CA LYS A 107 -40.37 -0.59 -39.98
C LYS A 107 -40.28 0.66 -40.86
N ASN A 108 -39.69 0.48 -42.05
CA ASN A 108 -39.44 1.48 -43.10
C ASN A 108 -38.28 2.44 -42.78
N GLU A 109 -37.48 2.77 -43.81
CA GLU A 109 -36.48 3.83 -43.73
C GLU A 109 -37.17 5.13 -43.33
N GLU A 110 -37.05 5.54 -42.06
CA GLU A 110 -37.64 6.79 -41.61
C GLU A 110 -36.81 7.95 -42.19
N PRO A 111 -37.43 8.92 -42.89
CA PRO A 111 -36.70 10.08 -43.42
C PRO A 111 -35.87 10.82 -42.36
N GLN A 112 -36.29 10.76 -41.09
CA GLN A 112 -35.58 11.36 -39.97
C GLN A 112 -34.23 10.68 -39.70
N ASP A 113 -34.11 9.37 -39.81
CA ASP A 113 -32.85 8.65 -39.58
C ASP A 113 -31.83 8.98 -40.68
N ILE A 114 -32.28 9.09 -41.93
CA ILE A 114 -31.42 9.51 -43.06
C ILE A 114 -30.92 10.94 -42.83
N LEU A 115 -31.78 11.85 -42.36
CA LEU A 115 -31.42 13.22 -42.01
C LEU A 115 -30.44 13.27 -40.83
N ASP A 116 -30.65 12.45 -39.79
CA ASP A 116 -29.76 12.34 -38.64
C ASP A 116 -28.37 11.83 -39.06
N ILE A 117 -28.31 10.79 -39.89
CA ILE A 117 -27.04 10.25 -40.44
C ILE A 117 -26.33 11.31 -41.29
N ALA A 118 -27.06 12.01 -42.17
CA ALA A 118 -26.49 13.09 -42.98
C ALA A 118 -25.97 14.24 -42.11
N SER A 119 -26.69 14.59 -41.04
CA SER A 119 -26.28 15.61 -40.06
C SER A 119 -24.97 15.23 -39.37
N ILE A 120 -24.85 13.99 -38.88
CA ILE A 120 -23.64 13.49 -38.20
C ILE A 120 -22.47 13.34 -39.19
N ASN A 121 -22.75 12.93 -40.44
CA ASN A 121 -21.73 12.86 -41.49
C ASN A 121 -21.18 14.23 -41.88
N ASN A 122 -22.01 15.26 -41.88
CA ASN A 122 -21.56 16.65 -42.09
C ASN A 122 -20.81 17.19 -40.86
N ALA A 123 -21.18 16.74 -39.66
CA ALA A 123 -20.55 17.16 -38.42
C ALA A 123 -19.08 16.74 -38.34
N ILE A 124 -18.75 15.48 -38.66
CA ILE A 124 -17.35 15.01 -38.66
C ILE A 124 -16.50 15.73 -39.72
N LYS A 125 -17.03 15.94 -40.93
CA LYS A 125 -16.33 16.68 -41.99
C LYS A 125 -16.01 18.12 -41.60
N ARG A 126 -16.95 18.81 -40.96
CA ARG A 126 -16.69 20.17 -40.44
C ARG A 126 -15.59 20.18 -39.39
N LEU A 127 -15.51 19.15 -38.53
CA LEU A 127 -14.41 19.07 -37.56
C LEU A 127 -13.07 18.83 -38.24
N GLU A 128 -13.02 18.02 -39.30
CA GLU A 128 -11.80 17.81 -40.09
C GLU A 128 -11.35 19.12 -40.75
N GLU A 129 -12.28 19.90 -41.31
CA GLU A 129 -12.01 21.24 -41.88
C GLU A 129 -11.50 22.22 -40.81
N ASP A 130 -12.22 22.33 -39.68
CA ASP A 130 -11.82 23.20 -38.55
C ASP A 130 -10.45 22.78 -37.99
N PHE A 131 -10.14 21.48 -37.97
CA PHE A 131 -8.89 20.96 -37.45
C PHE A 131 -7.72 21.16 -38.41
N ASN A 132 -7.94 21.01 -39.72
CA ASN A 132 -6.96 21.38 -40.73
C ASN A 132 -6.61 22.86 -40.57
N GLU A 133 -7.61 23.74 -40.47
CA GLU A 133 -7.41 25.17 -40.25
C GLU A 133 -6.62 25.47 -38.97
N TYR A 134 -6.93 24.75 -37.88
CA TYR A 134 -6.18 24.84 -36.62
C TYR A 134 -4.70 24.47 -36.80
N LEU A 135 -4.40 23.33 -37.42
CA LEU A 135 -3.03 22.86 -37.62
C LEU A 135 -2.25 23.76 -38.59
N LEU A 136 -2.89 24.31 -39.62
CA LEU A 136 -2.28 25.30 -40.52
C LEU A 136 -1.81 26.56 -39.78
N GLU A 137 -2.46 26.91 -38.67
CA GLU A 137 -2.04 28.02 -37.82
C GLU A 137 -1.01 27.61 -36.75
N GLU A 138 -1.17 26.44 -36.14
CA GLU A 138 -0.35 26.01 -34.99
C GLU A 138 1.00 25.44 -35.43
N TYR A 139 1.03 24.61 -36.48
CA TYR A 139 2.24 23.91 -36.91
C TYR A 139 3.36 24.88 -37.32
N PRO A 140 3.13 25.92 -38.15
CA PRO A 140 4.19 26.86 -38.51
C PRO A 140 4.74 27.63 -37.30
N LYS A 141 3.88 27.99 -36.33
CA LYS A 141 4.29 28.66 -35.09
C LYS A 141 5.21 27.76 -34.26
N TRP A 142 4.87 26.48 -34.16
CA TRP A 142 5.69 25.51 -33.46
C TRP A 142 7.04 25.29 -34.16
N VAL A 143 7.07 25.16 -35.50
CA VAL A 143 8.32 25.06 -36.27
C VAL A 143 9.21 26.28 -36.04
N GLU A 144 8.66 27.49 -36.11
CA GLU A 144 9.39 28.74 -35.89
C GLU A 144 9.99 28.81 -34.47
N GLN A 145 9.27 28.32 -33.46
CA GLN A 145 9.72 28.33 -32.07
C GLN A 145 10.79 27.28 -31.76
N ARG A 146 10.78 26.14 -32.45
CA ARG A 146 11.60 24.97 -32.09
C ARG A 146 12.81 24.74 -33.00
N THR A 147 12.85 25.37 -34.16
CA THR A 147 13.85 25.07 -35.18
C THR A 147 14.71 26.28 -35.55
N ILE A 148 15.91 26.03 -36.07
CA ILE A 148 16.84 27.03 -36.56
C ILE A 148 17.05 26.93 -38.08
N PRO A 149 17.35 28.04 -38.78
CA PRO A 149 17.62 28.02 -40.21
C PRO A 149 18.87 27.20 -40.56
N THR A 150 18.79 26.36 -41.60
CA THR A 150 19.87 25.44 -42.03
C THR A 150 20.52 25.85 -43.36
N GLY A 151 20.20 27.04 -43.89
CA GLY A 151 20.59 27.49 -45.23
C GLY A 151 19.76 26.88 -46.36
N ASN A 152 19.04 25.77 -46.11
CA ASN A 152 18.04 25.20 -47.00
C ASN A 152 16.64 25.38 -46.37
N PRO A 153 15.71 26.10 -47.02
CA PRO A 153 14.38 26.36 -46.45
C PRO A 153 13.55 25.08 -46.20
N ASP A 154 13.84 24.01 -46.94
CA ASP A 154 13.10 22.73 -46.91
C ASP A 154 13.60 21.78 -45.80
N VAL A 155 14.64 22.16 -45.05
CA VAL A 155 15.21 21.34 -43.98
C VAL A 155 15.11 22.08 -42.65
N LYS A 156 14.43 21.46 -41.69
CA LYS A 156 14.33 21.95 -40.32
C LYS A 156 15.39 21.29 -39.44
N LYS A 157 15.98 22.07 -38.54
CA LYS A 157 16.92 21.58 -37.52
C LYS A 157 16.46 22.06 -36.16
N PHE A 158 16.26 21.13 -35.22
CA PHE A 158 15.79 21.46 -33.88
C PHE A 158 16.87 22.19 -33.08
N THR A 159 16.45 23.06 -32.16
CA THR A 159 17.35 23.75 -31.24
C THR A 159 17.87 22.80 -30.15
N GLU A 160 17.00 21.90 -29.68
CA GLU A 160 17.33 20.84 -28.73
C GLU A 160 17.96 19.62 -29.42
N LYS A 161 18.66 18.79 -28.62
CA LYS A 161 19.25 17.55 -29.13
C LYS A 161 18.19 16.45 -29.18
N ILE A 162 18.29 15.58 -30.18
CA ILE A 162 17.39 14.44 -30.36
C ILE A 162 17.93 13.25 -29.56
N ASN A 163 17.05 12.52 -28.88
CA ASN A 163 17.43 11.32 -28.12
C ASN A 163 18.16 10.32 -29.03
N PRO A 164 19.34 9.78 -28.62
CA PRO A 164 20.08 8.81 -29.42
C PRO A 164 19.24 7.60 -29.86
N PHE A 165 18.28 7.16 -29.03
CA PHE A 165 17.31 6.13 -29.41
C PHE A 165 16.56 6.46 -30.71
N PHE A 166 16.00 7.68 -30.83
CA PHE A 166 15.28 8.10 -32.03
C PHE A 166 16.22 8.34 -33.21
N GLU A 167 17.43 8.86 -32.96
CA GLU A 167 18.44 8.98 -34.02
C GLU A 167 18.78 7.63 -34.64
N LYS A 168 18.97 6.59 -33.81
CA LYS A 168 19.25 5.22 -34.26
C LYS A 168 18.12 4.66 -35.12
N LEU A 169 16.86 4.85 -34.70
CA LEU A 169 15.69 4.44 -35.48
C LEU A 169 15.62 5.15 -36.85
N ILE A 170 15.92 6.45 -36.89
CA ILE A 170 15.91 7.25 -38.13
C ILE A 170 17.02 6.82 -39.09
N LYS A 171 18.23 6.60 -38.56
CA LYS A 171 19.43 6.22 -39.35
C LYS A 171 19.35 4.80 -39.89
N ASP A 172 18.62 3.89 -39.23
CA ASP A 172 18.44 2.51 -39.70
C ASP A 172 17.54 2.44 -40.94
N GLU A 173 18.10 2.03 -42.08
CA GLU A 173 17.38 1.89 -43.35
C GLU A 173 16.27 0.82 -43.32
N ASN A 174 16.30 -0.11 -42.34
CA ASN A 174 15.28 -1.16 -42.16
C ASN A 174 14.13 -0.77 -41.21
N THR A 175 14.09 0.50 -40.78
CA THR A 175 13.00 1.04 -39.97
C THR A 175 11.94 1.70 -40.85
N TYR A 176 10.66 1.43 -40.60
CA TYR A 176 9.53 2.02 -41.31
C TYR A 176 8.60 2.71 -40.34
N PHE A 177 8.16 3.92 -40.67
CA PHE A 177 7.32 4.73 -39.79
C PHE A 177 5.89 4.76 -40.31
N VAL A 178 4.95 4.33 -39.47
CA VAL A 178 3.52 4.39 -39.72
C VAL A 178 2.97 5.55 -38.89
N ASN A 179 2.76 6.68 -39.54
CA ASN A 179 2.35 7.91 -38.89
C ASN A 179 0.82 8.03 -38.87
N PHE A 180 0.26 8.14 -37.66
CA PHE A 180 -1.15 8.43 -37.42
C PHE A 180 -1.38 9.91 -37.12
N ASN A 181 -0.32 10.70 -36.99
CA ASN A 181 -0.42 12.15 -36.86
C ASN A 181 -0.65 12.78 -38.24
N TYR A 182 -1.10 14.02 -38.22
CA TYR A 182 -1.44 14.77 -39.42
C TYR A 182 -0.31 15.74 -39.83
N THR A 183 0.76 15.80 -39.05
CA THR A 183 1.82 16.81 -39.18
C THR A 183 3.11 16.20 -39.72
N ASN A 184 3.99 17.05 -40.25
CA ASN A 184 5.29 16.63 -40.80
C ASN A 184 6.38 16.57 -39.72
N SER A 185 6.01 16.41 -38.45
CA SER A 185 6.93 16.47 -37.31
C SER A 185 8.03 15.42 -37.39
N MET A 186 7.71 14.22 -37.90
CA MET A 186 8.65 13.12 -38.09
C MET A 186 9.61 13.38 -39.26
N GLU A 187 9.12 13.96 -40.36
CA GLU A 187 9.92 14.37 -41.51
C GLU A 187 10.92 15.46 -41.13
N ASP A 188 10.49 16.43 -40.33
CA ASP A 188 11.33 17.50 -39.80
C ASP A 188 12.37 16.94 -38.83
N LEU A 189 12.01 15.93 -38.02
CA LEU A 189 12.96 15.19 -37.16
C LEU A 189 14.02 14.47 -38.00
N CYS A 190 13.64 13.80 -39.09
CA CYS A 190 14.58 13.21 -40.04
C CYS A 190 15.53 14.25 -40.64
N GLY A 191 15.01 15.43 -41.00
CA GLY A 191 15.81 16.57 -41.48
C GLY A 191 16.89 16.94 -40.47
N SER A 192 16.51 17.09 -39.21
CA SER A 192 17.44 17.49 -38.14
C SER A 192 18.50 16.42 -37.82
N VAL A 193 18.23 15.14 -38.05
CA VAL A 193 19.18 14.03 -37.79
C VAL A 193 20.12 13.77 -38.96
N LEU A 194 19.62 13.80 -40.19
CA LEU A 194 20.32 13.29 -41.37
C LEU A 194 20.93 14.37 -42.24
N TYR A 195 20.49 15.63 -42.12
CA TYR A 195 21.02 16.72 -42.92
C TYR A 195 22.32 17.27 -42.33
N ASP A 196 23.35 17.30 -43.17
CA ASP A 196 24.63 17.95 -42.90
C ASP A 196 24.89 19.00 -43.98
N SER A 197 25.19 20.23 -43.56
CA SER A 197 25.51 21.35 -44.44
C SER A 197 26.86 21.19 -45.13
N ASP A 198 27.76 20.39 -44.56
CA ASP A 198 29.10 20.16 -45.12
C ASP A 198 29.09 19.04 -46.18
N GLU A 199 28.08 18.17 -46.17
CA GLU A 199 27.94 17.00 -47.07
C GLU A 199 26.57 16.95 -47.80
N ILE A 200 26.13 18.10 -48.33
CA ILE A 200 24.76 18.30 -48.91
C ILE A 200 24.28 17.18 -49.85
N PRO A 201 25.03 16.72 -50.87
CA PRO A 201 24.51 15.74 -51.83
C PRO A 201 24.19 14.38 -51.19
N GLN A 202 25.04 13.95 -50.25
CA GLN A 202 24.89 12.66 -49.57
C GLN A 202 23.82 12.73 -48.48
N SER A 203 23.80 13.83 -47.71
CA SER A 203 22.83 14.05 -46.66
C SER A 203 21.39 14.20 -47.20
N MET A 204 21.21 14.87 -48.35
CA MET A 204 19.91 14.99 -49.02
C MET A 204 19.39 13.65 -49.58
N LEU A 205 20.27 12.79 -50.11
CA LEU A 205 19.89 11.46 -50.56
C LEU A 205 19.41 10.59 -49.40
N SER A 206 20.14 10.61 -48.28
CA SER A 206 19.78 9.90 -47.05
C SER A 206 18.46 10.41 -46.47
N LEU A 207 18.26 11.73 -46.44
CA LEU A 207 17.02 12.35 -45.99
C LEU A 207 15.83 11.92 -46.86
N LYS A 208 15.99 11.95 -48.18
CA LYS A 208 14.93 11.50 -49.11
C LYS A 208 14.55 10.05 -48.85
N LYS A 209 15.53 9.15 -48.75
CA LYS A 209 15.29 7.74 -48.41
C LYS A 209 14.59 7.56 -47.06
N ALA A 210 14.86 8.42 -46.08
CA ALA A 210 14.19 8.38 -44.78
C ALA A 210 12.73 8.82 -44.89
N LYS A 211 12.45 9.92 -45.59
CA LYS A 211 11.09 10.40 -45.84
C LYS A 211 10.25 9.38 -46.63
N ASP A 212 10.84 8.68 -47.60
CA ASP A 212 10.18 7.62 -48.37
C ASP A 212 9.74 6.40 -47.51
N ARG A 213 10.21 6.31 -46.25
CA ARG A 213 9.83 5.26 -45.28
C ARG A 213 8.78 5.71 -44.27
N ILE A 214 8.27 6.95 -44.39
CA ILE A 214 7.21 7.49 -43.53
C ILE A 214 5.87 7.40 -44.26
N PHE A 215 4.89 6.76 -43.63
CA PHE A 215 3.59 6.50 -44.22
C PHE A 215 2.47 7.11 -43.39
N HIS A 216 1.84 8.16 -43.91
CA HIS A 216 0.67 8.80 -43.31
C HIS A 216 -0.62 8.01 -43.60
N ILE A 217 -1.23 7.43 -42.57
CA ILE A 217 -2.45 6.61 -42.73
C ILE A 217 -3.73 7.45 -42.78
N HIS A 218 -3.72 8.59 -42.11
CA HIS A 218 -4.89 9.44 -41.88
C HIS A 218 -4.87 10.74 -42.71
N GLY A 219 -3.99 10.82 -43.70
CA GLY A 219 -3.71 12.07 -44.41
C GLY A 219 -2.70 12.93 -43.69
N SER A 220 -2.29 14.01 -44.36
CA SER A 220 -1.35 14.98 -43.85
C SER A 220 -1.87 16.39 -44.06
N LEU A 221 -1.31 17.33 -43.30
CA LEU A 221 -1.56 18.76 -43.44
C LEU A 221 -1.14 19.27 -44.82
N GLU A 222 -0.04 18.74 -45.35
CA GLU A 222 0.54 19.14 -46.65
C GLU A 222 -0.36 18.75 -47.84
N GLU A 223 -1.01 17.58 -47.77
CA GLU A 223 -1.88 17.06 -48.83
C GLU A 223 -3.35 17.51 -48.65
N GLU A 224 -3.63 18.28 -47.59
CA GLU A 224 -4.97 18.78 -47.21
C GLU A 224 -6.06 17.69 -47.12
N ASN A 225 -5.66 16.44 -46.89
CA ASN A 225 -6.54 15.27 -46.95
C ASN A 225 -6.75 14.58 -45.60
N ILE A 226 -6.73 15.36 -44.51
CA ILE A 226 -6.96 14.90 -43.14
C ILE A 226 -8.28 14.11 -43.03
N LEU A 227 -8.18 12.90 -42.50
CA LEU A 227 -9.30 12.01 -42.23
C LEU A 227 -9.32 11.65 -40.74
N PHE A 228 -10.41 11.98 -40.05
CA PHE A 228 -10.66 11.40 -38.74
C PHE A 228 -11.08 9.94 -38.90
N GLY A 229 -10.63 9.11 -37.97
CA GLY A 229 -10.97 7.69 -37.91
C GLY A 229 -12.42 7.44 -37.51
N GLY A 230 -12.83 6.18 -37.67
CA GLY A 230 -14.22 5.73 -37.53
C GLY A 230 -14.55 4.70 -38.60
N GLY A 231 -14.73 3.44 -38.24
CA GLY A 231 -14.91 2.35 -39.19
C GLY A 231 -15.86 1.27 -38.70
N PHE A 232 -16.88 0.97 -39.50
CA PHE A 232 -17.82 -0.14 -39.29
C PHE A 232 -17.35 -1.41 -40.01
N THR A 233 -16.48 -1.28 -41.01
CA THR A 233 -16.30 -2.26 -42.09
C THR A 233 -15.35 -3.42 -41.81
N ASP A 234 -14.70 -3.44 -40.66
CA ASP A 234 -13.95 -4.60 -40.17
C ASP A 234 -14.61 -5.21 -38.90
N SER A 235 -15.82 -4.77 -38.53
CA SER A 235 -16.64 -5.43 -37.49
C SER A 235 -17.61 -6.44 -38.12
N GLU A 236 -17.87 -7.58 -37.48
CA GLU A 236 -18.86 -8.59 -37.93
C GLU A 236 -20.30 -8.02 -38.01
N ASP A 237 -20.50 -6.78 -37.56
CA ASP A 237 -21.76 -6.05 -37.50
C ASP A 237 -22.15 -5.30 -38.79
N ILE A 238 -21.41 -5.40 -39.91
CA ILE A 238 -21.83 -4.80 -41.19
C ILE A 238 -23.23 -5.29 -41.60
N SER A 239 -23.58 -6.52 -41.24
CA SER A 239 -24.91 -7.10 -41.46
C SER A 239 -26.05 -6.33 -40.78
N LYS A 240 -25.75 -5.48 -39.79
CA LYS A 240 -26.70 -4.63 -39.05
C LYS A 240 -26.76 -3.19 -39.59
N ILE A 241 -25.99 -2.85 -40.62
CA ILE A 241 -26.06 -1.53 -41.25
C ILE A 241 -27.23 -1.52 -42.23
N HIS A 242 -28.26 -0.74 -41.91
CA HIS A 242 -29.48 -0.64 -42.72
C HIS A 242 -29.43 0.55 -43.68
N TYR A 243 -28.76 1.63 -43.30
CA TYR A 243 -28.69 2.85 -44.10
C TYR A 243 -27.36 2.97 -44.86
N SER A 244 -27.40 3.00 -46.20
CA SER A 244 -26.19 3.09 -47.03
C SER A 244 -25.33 4.34 -46.73
N GLN A 245 -25.98 5.45 -46.32
CA GLN A 245 -25.33 6.69 -45.94
C GLN A 245 -24.45 6.56 -44.69
N SER A 246 -24.66 5.53 -43.86
CA SER A 246 -23.81 5.23 -42.70
C SER A 246 -22.38 4.83 -43.09
N LEU A 247 -22.16 4.38 -44.34
CA LEU A 247 -20.84 4.00 -44.84
C LEU A 247 -20.06 5.15 -45.48
N ILE A 248 -20.69 6.32 -45.69
CA ILE A 248 -20.07 7.44 -46.42
C ILE A 248 -18.78 7.92 -45.75
N ASN A 249 -18.78 7.99 -44.41
CA ASN A 249 -17.61 8.37 -43.64
C ASN A 249 -16.91 7.19 -42.97
N ASP A 250 -17.17 5.96 -43.42
CA ASP A 250 -16.36 4.82 -43.00
C ASP A 250 -14.90 5.04 -43.46
N LYS A 251 -13.98 4.94 -42.51
CA LYS A 251 -12.55 5.19 -42.69
C LYS A 251 -11.96 4.37 -43.84
N LEU A 252 -12.27 3.07 -43.93
CA LEU A 252 -11.71 2.21 -44.97
C LEU A 252 -12.23 2.61 -46.36
N PHE A 253 -13.50 3.00 -46.46
CA PHE A 253 -14.08 3.48 -47.71
C PHE A 253 -13.47 4.81 -48.15
N ARG A 254 -13.30 5.76 -47.22
CA ARG A 254 -12.64 7.05 -47.50
C ARG A 254 -11.18 6.88 -47.92
N ILE A 255 -10.43 6.03 -47.22
CA ILE A 255 -9.05 5.69 -47.61
C ILE A 255 -9.00 5.07 -49.00
N LYS A 256 -9.94 4.18 -49.37
CA LYS A 256 -9.98 3.57 -50.71
C LYS A 256 -10.36 4.57 -51.81
N LYS A 257 -11.14 5.59 -51.48
CA LYS A 257 -11.58 6.63 -52.41
C LYS A 257 -10.48 7.66 -52.68
N ASP A 258 -9.66 7.95 -51.66
CA ASP A 258 -8.47 8.80 -51.80
C ASP A 258 -7.34 7.99 -52.46
N GLU A 259 -6.85 8.47 -53.61
CA GLU A 259 -5.84 7.74 -54.39
C GLU A 259 -4.49 7.64 -53.67
N LEU A 260 -4.09 8.70 -52.96
CA LEU A 260 -2.83 8.77 -52.23
C LEU A 260 -2.87 7.83 -51.02
N LEU A 261 -3.90 7.94 -50.18
CA LEU A 261 -4.04 7.11 -48.98
C LEU A 261 -4.23 5.63 -49.30
N ASN A 262 -4.96 5.31 -50.38
CA ASN A 262 -5.08 3.93 -50.85
C ASN A 262 -3.73 3.38 -51.30
N THR A 263 -2.92 4.20 -51.97
CA THR A 263 -1.56 3.83 -52.40
C THR A 263 -0.65 3.63 -51.20
N THR A 264 -0.63 4.55 -50.24
CA THR A 264 0.10 4.44 -48.97
C THR A 264 -0.29 3.18 -48.22
N ARG A 265 -1.60 2.89 -48.09
CA ARG A 265 -2.07 1.66 -47.43
C ARG A 265 -1.60 0.39 -48.15
N LYS A 266 -1.62 0.37 -49.48
CA LYS A 266 -1.10 -0.78 -50.26
C LYS A 266 0.40 -0.94 -50.07
N GLN A 267 1.16 0.17 -50.07
CA GLN A 267 2.59 0.18 -49.81
C GLN A 267 2.91 -0.38 -48.43
N ILE A 268 2.24 0.10 -47.38
CA ILE A 268 2.38 -0.45 -46.01
C ILE A 268 2.15 -1.97 -46.03
N MET A 269 1.06 -2.44 -46.65
CA MET A 269 0.73 -3.88 -46.68
C MET A 269 1.76 -4.71 -47.47
N SER A 270 2.32 -4.17 -48.56
CA SER A 270 3.37 -4.86 -49.33
C SER A 270 4.73 -4.81 -48.64
N THR A 271 5.10 -3.67 -48.06
CA THR A 271 6.40 -3.42 -47.42
C THR A 271 6.52 -4.20 -46.11
N ILE A 272 5.45 -4.24 -45.31
CA ILE A 272 5.41 -5.02 -44.07
C ILE A 272 5.29 -6.53 -44.34
N ASN A 273 5.02 -6.92 -45.60
CA ASN A 273 4.89 -8.29 -46.11
C ASN A 273 4.42 -9.30 -45.05
N LEU A 274 3.21 -9.07 -44.54
CA LEU A 274 2.64 -9.84 -43.42
C LEU A 274 2.56 -11.36 -43.68
N ASN A 275 2.81 -11.83 -44.91
CA ASN A 275 2.64 -13.23 -45.32
C ASN A 275 3.97 -13.99 -45.51
N SER A 276 5.13 -13.33 -45.45
CA SER A 276 6.43 -14.01 -45.54
C SER A 276 6.87 -14.52 -44.16
N LYS A 277 7.14 -15.83 -44.04
CA LYS A 277 7.70 -16.43 -42.80
C LYS A 277 9.18 -16.12 -42.57
N GLU A 278 9.86 -15.51 -43.54
CA GLU A 278 11.31 -15.29 -43.53
C GLU A 278 11.74 -13.94 -42.94
N VAL A 279 10.82 -13.00 -42.75
CA VAL A 279 11.08 -11.64 -42.23
C VAL A 279 10.55 -11.53 -40.82
N GLN A 280 11.40 -11.14 -39.86
CA GLN A 280 10.98 -10.84 -38.48
C GLN A 280 10.77 -9.34 -38.33
N ASN A 281 9.60 -8.95 -37.83
CA ASN A 281 9.25 -7.54 -37.60
C ASN A 281 9.13 -7.28 -36.11
N ASP A 282 9.89 -6.32 -35.59
CA ASP A 282 9.67 -5.76 -34.26
C ASP A 282 8.81 -4.49 -34.38
N LEU A 283 7.84 -4.34 -33.49
CA LEU A 283 6.85 -3.27 -33.53
C LEU A 283 7.08 -2.31 -32.36
N PHE A 284 7.20 -1.02 -32.65
CA PHE A 284 7.36 0.06 -31.66
C PHE A 284 6.12 0.94 -31.71
N ILE A 285 5.44 1.13 -30.59
CA ILE A 285 4.20 1.91 -30.50
C ILE A 285 4.50 3.13 -29.63
N ILE A 286 4.56 4.31 -30.25
CA ILE A 286 5.03 5.55 -29.64
C ILE A 286 3.93 6.60 -29.70
N GLY A 287 3.40 6.98 -28.54
CA GLY A 287 2.42 8.08 -28.42
C GLY A 287 1.03 7.74 -28.98
N HIS A 288 0.76 6.48 -29.30
CA HIS A 288 -0.53 6.02 -29.81
C HIS A 288 -1.40 5.43 -28.69
N SER A 289 -2.71 5.72 -28.68
CA SER A 289 -3.64 5.31 -27.62
C SER A 289 -4.03 3.82 -27.66
N LEU A 290 -3.90 3.19 -28.83
CA LEU A 290 -4.35 1.82 -29.11
C LEU A 290 -5.85 1.59 -28.92
N GLN A 291 -6.65 2.65 -28.99
CA GLN A 291 -8.10 2.58 -28.85
C GLN A 291 -8.83 2.80 -30.18
N GLY A 292 -10.14 2.57 -30.19
CA GLY A 292 -11.01 2.88 -31.32
C GLY A 292 -10.78 2.04 -32.57
N SER A 293 -11.09 2.64 -33.73
CA SER A 293 -11.05 1.99 -35.05
C SER A 293 -9.63 1.64 -35.52
N ASP A 294 -8.63 2.39 -35.07
CA ASP A 294 -7.22 2.22 -35.41
C ASP A 294 -6.63 0.91 -34.89
N PHE A 295 -7.15 0.42 -33.76
CA PHE A 295 -6.73 -0.85 -33.18
C PHE A 295 -6.91 -2.02 -34.15
N LEU A 296 -7.94 -2.02 -35.00
CA LEU A 296 -8.16 -3.15 -35.92
C LEU A 296 -7.03 -3.26 -36.95
N PHE A 297 -6.55 -2.13 -37.46
CA PHE A 297 -5.38 -2.10 -38.32
C PHE A 297 -4.12 -2.54 -37.55
N LEU A 298 -3.89 -1.97 -36.37
CA LEU A 298 -2.71 -2.27 -35.55
C LEU A 298 -2.69 -3.71 -35.05
N SER A 299 -3.84 -4.32 -34.79
CA SER A 299 -3.96 -5.71 -34.33
C SER A 299 -3.32 -6.71 -35.30
N LYS A 300 -3.37 -6.41 -36.61
CA LYS A 300 -2.75 -7.25 -37.66
C LYS A 300 -1.21 -7.18 -37.56
N LEU A 301 -0.67 -6.01 -37.20
CA LEU A 301 0.76 -5.82 -36.95
C LEU A 301 1.17 -6.49 -35.64
N ILE A 302 0.44 -6.22 -34.55
CA ILE A 302 0.70 -6.77 -33.21
C ILE A 302 0.74 -8.31 -33.24
N LYS A 303 -0.25 -8.96 -33.86
CA LYS A 303 -0.31 -10.44 -33.95
C LYS A 303 0.92 -11.05 -34.65
N LYS A 304 1.47 -10.35 -35.64
CA LYS A 304 2.56 -10.85 -36.50
C LYS A 304 3.94 -10.38 -36.07
N ALA A 305 4.01 -9.41 -35.16
CA ALA A 305 5.25 -8.96 -34.60
C ALA A 305 5.94 -10.07 -33.80
N ASN A 306 7.28 -10.00 -33.81
CA ASN A 306 8.15 -10.81 -32.97
C ASN A 306 8.15 -10.25 -31.54
N LYS A 307 8.55 -8.99 -31.37
CA LYS A 307 8.38 -8.20 -30.14
C LYS A 307 7.50 -6.98 -30.39
N VAL A 308 6.76 -6.53 -29.37
CA VAL A 308 5.93 -5.34 -29.39
C VAL A 308 6.33 -4.42 -28.25
N PHE A 309 7.10 -3.37 -28.56
CA PHE A 309 7.48 -2.33 -27.63
C PHE A 309 6.37 -1.29 -27.52
N ILE A 310 5.76 -1.15 -26.34
CA ILE A 310 4.74 -0.14 -26.08
C ILE A 310 5.36 0.95 -25.22
N PHE A 311 5.51 2.14 -25.80
CA PHE A 311 5.97 3.32 -25.08
C PHE A 311 4.78 3.94 -24.36
N TYR A 312 4.90 4.03 -23.04
CA TYR A 312 3.82 4.42 -22.17
C TYR A 312 4.21 5.60 -21.27
N TYR A 313 3.24 6.47 -21.03
CA TYR A 313 3.41 7.65 -20.20
C TYR A 313 2.63 7.45 -18.90
N GLU A 314 3.29 7.59 -17.76
CA GLU A 314 2.73 7.31 -16.43
C GLU A 314 2.01 5.94 -16.38
N ASP A 315 0.71 5.92 -16.13
CA ASP A 315 -0.08 4.69 -15.98
C ASP A 315 -0.93 4.36 -17.23
N ASP A 316 -0.70 5.03 -18.37
CA ASP A 316 -1.48 4.81 -19.59
C ASP A 316 -1.31 3.40 -20.21
N TYR A 317 -0.29 2.66 -19.76
CA TYR A 317 -0.08 1.26 -20.16
C TYR A 317 -1.22 0.34 -19.71
N ILE A 318 -1.90 0.66 -18.60
CA ILE A 318 -2.98 -0.18 -18.04
C ILE A 318 -4.11 -0.32 -19.07
N LEU A 319 -4.60 0.81 -19.60
CA LEU A 319 -5.69 0.83 -20.59
C LEU A 319 -5.25 0.20 -21.93
N LYS A 320 -4.01 0.45 -22.36
CA LYS A 320 -3.44 -0.15 -23.58
C LYS A 320 -3.39 -1.68 -23.46
N MET A 321 -2.92 -2.19 -22.33
CA MET A 321 -2.84 -3.62 -22.05
C MET A 321 -4.22 -4.26 -21.94
N GLU A 322 -5.18 -3.61 -21.28
CA GLU A 322 -6.57 -4.08 -21.21
C GLU A 322 -7.16 -4.24 -22.60
N GLU A 323 -7.02 -3.23 -23.48
CA GLU A 323 -7.55 -3.27 -24.84
C GLU A 323 -6.93 -4.41 -25.66
N ILE A 324 -5.61 -4.59 -25.55
CA ILE A 324 -4.89 -5.66 -26.24
C ILE A 324 -5.36 -7.03 -25.77
N LEU A 325 -5.37 -7.26 -24.45
CA LEU A 325 -5.74 -8.55 -23.87
C LEU A 325 -7.20 -8.91 -24.18
N ARG A 326 -8.10 -7.91 -24.11
CA ARG A 326 -9.53 -8.08 -24.41
C ARG A 326 -9.77 -8.50 -25.87
N LYS A 327 -9.04 -7.92 -26.83
CA LYS A 327 -9.26 -8.17 -28.26
C LYS A 327 -8.38 -9.27 -28.87
N LEU A 328 -7.19 -9.52 -28.32
CA LEU A 328 -6.21 -10.45 -28.89
C LEU A 328 -5.94 -11.68 -28.01
N GLY A 329 -6.42 -11.69 -26.76
CA GLY A 329 -6.19 -12.76 -25.79
C GLY A 329 -4.85 -12.66 -25.07
N SER A 330 -4.65 -13.50 -24.04
CA SER A 330 -3.46 -13.45 -23.17
C SER A 330 -2.16 -13.90 -23.84
N ALA A 331 -2.22 -14.73 -24.87
CA ALA A 331 -1.03 -15.27 -25.56
C ALA A 331 -0.17 -14.17 -26.22
N ILE A 332 -0.74 -13.00 -26.52
CA ILE A 332 0.01 -11.89 -27.09
C ILE A 332 0.87 -11.17 -26.03
N ALA A 333 0.53 -11.31 -24.74
CA ALA A 333 1.17 -10.59 -23.64
C ALA A 333 2.67 -10.89 -23.54
N GLU A 334 3.06 -12.14 -23.83
CA GLU A 334 4.45 -12.60 -23.78
C GLU A 334 5.37 -11.86 -24.77
N LYS A 335 4.79 -11.29 -25.83
CA LYS A 335 5.54 -10.52 -26.84
C LYS A 335 5.63 -9.03 -26.51
N ILE A 336 4.84 -8.56 -25.55
CA ILE A 336 4.74 -7.15 -25.23
C ILE A 336 5.82 -6.76 -24.24
N ILE A 337 6.55 -5.71 -24.60
CA ILE A 337 7.58 -5.09 -23.78
C ILE A 337 7.10 -3.67 -23.49
N LEU A 338 6.83 -3.38 -22.22
CA LEU A 338 6.48 -2.04 -21.79
C LEU A 338 7.76 -1.21 -21.64
N VAL A 339 7.76 -0.01 -22.22
CA VAL A 339 8.88 0.92 -22.16
C VAL A 339 8.37 2.28 -21.67
N PRO A 340 8.92 2.86 -20.59
CA PRO A 340 8.58 4.23 -20.24
C PRO A 340 8.88 5.19 -21.41
N PHE A 341 7.99 6.15 -21.66
CA PHE A 341 8.09 7.04 -22.81
C PHE A 341 9.33 7.94 -22.74
N LEU A 342 10.18 7.89 -23.76
CA LEU A 342 11.42 8.67 -23.83
C LEU A 342 11.18 10.11 -24.27
N GLU A 343 11.89 11.04 -23.65
CA GLU A 343 11.98 12.42 -24.14
C GLU A 343 12.63 12.42 -25.53
N ILE A 344 11.91 12.91 -26.54
CA ILE A 344 12.40 12.92 -27.92
C ILE A 344 13.45 14.01 -28.12
N LEU A 345 13.17 15.19 -27.57
CA LEU A 345 14.05 16.35 -27.58
C LEU A 345 14.50 16.63 -26.15
N PHE A 346 15.79 16.89 -25.97
CA PHE A 346 16.35 17.15 -24.65
C PHE A 346 17.50 18.16 -24.70
N GLN A 347 17.73 18.80 -23.55
CA GLN A 347 18.86 19.69 -23.34
C GLN A 347 20.05 18.89 -22.78
N PRO A 348 21.22 18.88 -23.44
CA PRO A 348 22.34 18.02 -23.04
C PRO A 348 22.87 18.28 -21.62
N ASP A 349 22.80 19.51 -21.13
CA ASP A 349 23.21 19.94 -19.80
C ASP A 349 22.31 19.39 -18.67
N LYS A 350 21.12 18.91 -19.01
CA LYS A 350 20.17 18.28 -18.07
C LYS A 350 20.22 16.75 -18.05
N SER A 351 21.11 16.14 -18.84
CA SER A 351 21.24 14.68 -18.93
C SER A 351 21.75 14.09 -17.61
N ILE A 352 21.03 13.09 -17.08
CA ILE A 352 21.40 12.34 -15.88
C ILE A 352 21.96 10.96 -16.25
N VAL A 353 21.37 10.37 -17.28
CA VAL A 353 21.69 9.05 -17.80
C VAL A 353 22.00 9.20 -19.27
N SER A 354 23.14 8.68 -19.70
CA SER A 354 23.59 8.77 -21.09
C SER A 354 23.56 7.43 -21.84
N ASN A 355 23.40 6.32 -21.12
CA ASN A 355 23.27 4.97 -21.68
C ASN A 355 22.63 4.00 -20.69
N TYR A 356 22.34 2.78 -21.13
CA TYR A 356 21.69 1.76 -20.29
C TYR A 356 22.55 1.30 -19.10
N GLU A 357 23.88 1.28 -19.23
CA GLU A 357 24.78 0.91 -18.13
C GLU A 357 24.75 1.95 -17.00
N GLU A 358 24.64 3.24 -17.35
CA GLU A 358 24.42 4.29 -16.36
C GLU A 358 23.05 4.22 -15.71
N TYR A 359 22.01 3.86 -16.49
CA TYR A 359 20.66 3.65 -15.97
C TYR A 359 20.63 2.52 -14.93
N GLN A 360 21.32 1.41 -15.17
CA GLN A 360 21.41 0.28 -14.24
C GLN A 360 21.92 0.66 -12.85
N LYS A 361 22.69 1.76 -12.74
CA LYS A 361 23.19 2.26 -11.44
C LYS A 361 22.11 2.94 -10.60
N ILE A 362 20.99 3.32 -11.22
CA ILE A 362 19.88 4.04 -10.58
C ILE A 362 18.51 3.40 -10.86
N ASP A 363 18.46 2.23 -11.51
CA ASP A 363 17.21 1.57 -11.91
C ASP A 363 16.33 1.23 -10.70
N SER A 364 16.94 1.04 -9.54
CA SER A 364 16.31 0.76 -8.26
C SER A 364 15.50 1.94 -7.71
N PHE A 365 15.66 3.14 -8.27
CA PHE A 365 14.89 4.32 -7.85
C PHE A 365 13.52 4.35 -8.52
N PHE A 366 13.36 3.61 -9.63
CA PHE A 366 12.17 3.68 -10.45
C PHE A 366 11.26 2.47 -10.18
N PRO A 367 9.98 2.69 -9.84
CA PRO A 367 9.02 1.59 -9.68
C PRO A 367 8.81 0.85 -11.01
N ASN A 368 8.86 1.61 -12.11
CA ASN A 368 8.74 1.11 -13.46
C ASN A 368 10.11 1.16 -14.16
N LYS A 369 10.67 -0.01 -14.46
CA LYS A 369 12.01 -0.11 -15.04
C LYS A 369 12.01 -0.08 -16.56
N PHE A 370 13.06 0.48 -17.15
CA PHE A 370 13.34 0.27 -18.56
C PHE A 370 13.76 -1.18 -18.80
N PRO A 371 13.31 -1.81 -19.90
CA PRO A 371 13.68 -3.18 -20.23
C PRO A 371 15.11 -3.25 -20.78
N SER A 372 15.80 -4.35 -20.46
CA SER A 372 17.18 -4.60 -20.91
C SER A 372 17.18 -5.13 -22.34
N GLU A 373 17.07 -4.23 -23.30
CA GLU A 373 16.96 -4.54 -24.73
C GLU A 373 18.02 -3.77 -25.53
N ASP A 374 18.66 -4.42 -26.50
CA ASP A 374 19.79 -3.84 -27.28
C ASP A 374 19.42 -2.55 -28.02
N ILE A 375 18.13 -2.37 -28.36
CA ILE A 375 17.64 -1.16 -28.98
C ILE A 375 17.70 0.05 -28.04
N LEU A 376 17.64 -0.19 -26.72
CA LEU A 376 17.71 0.81 -25.66
C LEU A 376 19.14 1.00 -25.09
N SER A 377 20.17 0.44 -25.74
CA SER A 377 21.56 0.56 -25.27
C SER A 377 22.02 2.02 -25.10
N GLU A 378 21.56 2.92 -25.98
CA GLU A 378 21.88 4.35 -26.00
C GLU A 378 20.82 5.21 -25.29
N LEU A 379 20.12 4.62 -24.31
CA LEU A 379 19.12 5.30 -23.48
C LEU A 379 19.65 6.60 -22.88
N THR A 380 19.01 7.72 -23.18
CA THR A 380 19.32 9.02 -22.54
C THR A 380 18.10 9.54 -21.80
N LEU A 381 18.28 9.92 -20.53
CA LEU A 381 17.23 10.46 -19.65
C LEU A 381 17.68 11.76 -19.00
N THR A 382 16.80 12.76 -18.97
CA THR A 382 17.03 14.00 -18.22
C THR A 382 16.22 14.03 -16.93
N ILE A 383 16.49 15.00 -16.05
CA ILE A 383 15.68 15.21 -14.83
C ILE A 383 14.19 15.45 -15.13
N ASP A 384 13.88 15.97 -16.32
CA ASP A 384 12.50 16.32 -16.69
C ASP A 384 11.70 15.07 -17.13
N HIS A 385 12.38 13.93 -17.33
CA HIS A 385 11.75 12.65 -17.64
C HIS A 385 10.74 12.27 -16.54
N PHE A 386 9.51 11.98 -16.95
CA PHE A 386 8.36 11.86 -16.03
C PHE A 386 8.61 10.86 -14.89
N SER A 387 9.38 9.80 -15.12
CA SER A 387 9.66 8.80 -14.09
C SER A 387 10.47 9.35 -12.91
N PHE A 388 11.25 10.42 -13.06
CA PHE A 388 11.94 11.07 -11.92
C PHE A 388 10.96 11.74 -10.95
N ARG A 389 9.76 12.12 -11.41
CA ARG A 389 8.70 12.68 -10.56
C ARG A 389 8.09 11.62 -9.63
N ASN A 390 8.24 10.35 -9.99
CA ASN A 390 7.67 9.21 -9.28
C ASN A 390 8.65 8.57 -8.29
N ILE A 391 9.87 9.10 -8.17
CA ILE A 391 10.87 8.59 -7.21
C ILE A 391 10.50 9.05 -5.80
N ASN A 392 10.22 8.07 -4.93
CA ASN A 392 9.97 8.28 -3.50
C ASN A 392 11.15 7.81 -2.62
N GLU A 393 11.98 6.90 -3.15
CA GLU A 393 13.11 6.32 -2.43
C GLU A 393 14.42 6.48 -3.22
N LEU A 394 15.52 6.72 -2.50
CA LEU A 394 16.88 6.69 -3.04
C LEU A 394 17.68 5.56 -2.41
N ARG A 395 18.34 4.75 -3.24
CA ARG A 395 19.25 3.68 -2.79
C ARG A 395 20.70 4.03 -3.14
N ILE A 396 21.44 4.45 -2.14
CA ILE A 396 22.78 5.00 -2.28
C ILE A 396 23.80 3.87 -2.19
N SER A 397 24.67 3.83 -3.19
CA SER A 397 25.85 2.95 -3.27
C SER A 397 27.01 3.73 -3.89
N SER A 398 28.24 3.21 -3.79
CA SER A 398 29.41 3.86 -4.42
C SER A 398 29.24 4.13 -5.92
N ASP A 399 28.51 3.27 -6.64
CA ASP A 399 28.37 3.38 -8.10
C ASP A 399 27.46 4.54 -8.56
N ASN A 400 26.66 5.10 -7.65
CA ASN A 400 25.61 6.06 -8.00
C ASN A 400 25.66 7.40 -7.25
N VAL A 401 26.67 7.63 -6.40
CA VAL A 401 26.80 8.88 -5.62
C VAL A 401 26.78 10.14 -6.50
N GLU A 402 27.56 10.18 -7.59
CA GLU A 402 27.57 11.36 -8.48
C GLU A 402 26.19 11.65 -9.10
N LYS A 403 25.44 10.60 -9.43
CA LYS A 403 24.08 10.70 -10.00
C LYS A 403 23.11 11.22 -8.95
N ILE A 404 23.20 10.75 -7.71
CA ILE A 404 22.41 11.25 -6.58
C ILE A 404 22.70 12.73 -6.34
N LEU A 405 23.95 13.16 -6.36
CA LEU A 405 24.33 14.56 -6.19
C LEU A 405 23.74 15.44 -7.32
N HIS A 406 23.78 14.95 -8.56
CA HIS A 406 23.16 15.64 -9.68
C HIS A 406 21.63 15.71 -9.56
N ILE A 407 20.98 14.62 -9.12
CA ILE A 407 19.54 14.59 -8.82
C ILE A 407 19.21 15.59 -7.71
N ALA A 408 19.95 15.58 -6.60
CA ALA A 408 19.75 16.48 -5.46
C ALA A 408 19.83 17.96 -5.88
N ARG A 409 20.88 18.35 -6.62
CA ARG A 409 21.05 19.70 -7.18
C ARG A 409 19.84 20.17 -7.97
N ASN A 410 19.34 19.32 -8.87
CA ASN A 410 18.21 19.68 -9.71
C ASN A 410 16.90 19.78 -8.91
N LEU A 411 16.67 18.87 -7.96
CA LEU A 411 15.45 18.89 -7.13
C LEU A 411 15.41 20.14 -6.22
N VAL A 412 16.55 20.55 -5.69
CA VAL A 412 16.69 21.80 -4.90
C VAL A 412 16.46 23.01 -5.79
N SER A 413 17.06 23.05 -6.99
CA SER A 413 16.99 24.20 -7.90
C SER A 413 15.61 24.42 -8.52
N ASN A 414 14.91 23.33 -8.90
CA ASN A 414 13.63 23.43 -9.61
C ASN A 414 12.42 23.70 -8.70
N LYS A 415 12.62 23.85 -7.38
CA LYS A 415 11.54 23.88 -6.37
C LYS A 415 10.51 22.76 -6.58
N ASN A 416 10.95 21.62 -7.14
CA ASN A 416 10.07 20.49 -7.36
C ASN A 416 9.69 19.93 -6.00
N ASN A 417 8.39 19.70 -5.79
CA ASN A 417 7.84 19.04 -4.61
C ASN A 417 8.05 17.51 -4.65
N SER A 418 9.15 17.04 -5.27
CA SER A 418 9.50 15.63 -5.29
C SER A 418 9.55 15.11 -3.85
N ARG A 419 8.75 14.09 -3.58
CA ARG A 419 8.51 13.52 -2.25
C ARG A 419 9.54 12.43 -1.94
N ILE A 420 10.84 12.70 -2.05
CA ILE A 420 11.82 11.70 -1.61
C ILE A 420 11.69 11.59 -0.09
N SER A 421 10.96 10.57 0.38
CA SER A 421 10.69 10.34 1.80
C SER A 421 11.65 9.33 2.41
N GLN A 422 12.35 8.53 1.59
CA GLN A 422 13.19 7.43 2.08
C GLN A 422 14.57 7.41 1.43
N ILE A 423 15.59 7.17 2.24
CA ILE A 423 16.96 6.94 1.77
C ILE A 423 17.49 5.64 2.37
N TYR A 424 18.05 4.79 1.51
CA TYR A 424 18.75 3.58 1.88
C TYR A 424 20.22 3.75 1.53
N PHE A 425 21.12 3.51 2.47
CA PHE A 425 22.55 3.37 2.23
C PHE A 425 22.85 1.87 2.22
N GLU A 426 23.20 1.35 1.04
CA GLU A 426 23.40 -0.08 0.80
C GLU A 426 24.85 -0.37 0.48
N LYS A 427 25.38 -1.46 1.07
CA LYS A 427 26.75 -1.94 0.87
C LYS A 427 27.79 -0.92 1.35
N SER A 428 29.04 -1.34 1.42
CA SER A 428 30.13 -0.42 1.77
C SER A 428 30.22 0.69 0.72
N ILE A 429 30.16 1.95 1.17
CA ILE A 429 30.39 3.14 0.36
C ILE A 429 31.80 3.62 0.64
N ASP A 430 32.56 3.87 -0.42
CA ASP A 430 33.91 4.42 -0.30
C ASP A 430 33.92 5.77 0.44
N VAL A 431 34.93 5.96 1.28
CA VAL A 431 35.06 7.16 2.12
C VAL A 431 35.08 8.44 1.29
N ALA A 432 35.68 8.44 0.10
CA ALA A 432 35.70 9.61 -0.77
C ALA A 432 34.30 9.95 -1.27
N ASP A 433 33.50 8.96 -1.68
CA ASP A 433 32.14 9.17 -2.16
C ASP A 433 31.20 9.59 -1.02
N PHE A 434 31.36 9.00 0.15
CA PHE A 434 30.64 9.40 1.36
C PHE A 434 30.93 10.85 1.75
N ASN A 435 32.19 11.29 1.64
CA ASN A 435 32.58 12.68 1.87
C ASN A 435 31.95 13.64 0.87
N LYS A 436 31.75 13.24 -0.40
CA LYS A 436 31.04 14.08 -1.38
C LYS A 436 29.58 14.30 -0.98
N LEU A 437 28.89 13.25 -0.51
CA LEU A 437 27.51 13.37 0.00
C LEU A 437 27.45 14.28 1.22
N SER A 438 28.33 14.02 2.20
CA SER A 438 28.39 14.77 3.46
C SER A 438 28.68 16.26 3.27
N ASN A 439 29.42 16.63 2.23
CA ASN A 439 29.81 18.01 1.95
C ASN A 439 28.95 18.70 0.88
N SER A 440 27.89 18.05 0.39
CA SER A 440 26.98 18.65 -0.59
C SER A 440 25.84 19.39 0.08
N ASP A 441 25.83 20.71 -0.04
CA ASP A 441 24.72 21.55 0.44
C ASP A 441 23.37 21.11 -0.16
N ASP A 442 23.34 20.76 -1.45
CA ASP A 442 22.13 20.29 -2.13
C ASP A 442 21.58 19.00 -1.52
N PHE A 443 22.47 18.05 -1.18
CA PHE A 443 22.08 16.80 -0.54
C PHE A 443 21.59 17.03 0.89
N LEU A 444 22.25 17.91 1.66
CA LEU A 444 21.81 18.27 3.01
C LEU A 444 20.46 19.00 3.01
N ILE A 445 20.19 19.86 2.01
CA ILE A 445 18.87 20.47 1.83
C ILE A 445 17.81 19.41 1.50
N LEU A 446 18.17 18.38 0.72
CA LEU A 446 17.29 17.26 0.42
C LEU A 446 16.91 16.47 1.68
N LEU A 447 17.83 16.27 2.63
CA LEU A 447 17.56 15.57 3.91
C LEU A 447 16.44 16.21 4.73
N LYS A 448 16.21 17.52 4.60
CA LYS A 448 15.09 18.23 5.28
C LYS A 448 13.72 17.69 4.91
N ARG A 449 13.61 17.02 3.77
CA ARG A 449 12.36 16.46 3.23
C ARG A 449 12.23 14.95 3.45
N VAL A 450 13.28 14.30 3.96
CA VAL A 450 13.35 12.84 4.15
C VAL A 450 12.71 12.47 5.48
N GLU A 451 11.88 11.43 5.46
CA GLU A 451 11.19 10.90 6.64
C GLU A 451 11.91 9.69 7.25
N LYS A 452 12.60 8.89 6.42
CA LYS A 452 13.22 7.63 6.85
C LYS A 452 14.59 7.43 6.25
N ILE A 453 15.55 7.04 7.08
CA ILE A 453 16.91 6.71 6.64
C ILE A 453 17.30 5.33 7.15
N PHE A 454 17.78 4.49 6.25
CA PHE A 454 18.22 3.13 6.50
C PHE A 454 19.69 2.98 6.14
N PHE A 455 20.48 2.39 7.03
CA PHE A 455 21.84 1.98 6.77
C PHE A 455 21.95 0.47 6.94
N SER A 456 22.56 -0.21 5.97
CA SER A 456 22.73 -1.65 6.03
C SER A 456 24.10 -2.08 5.48
N ASN A 457 24.90 -2.73 6.32
CA ASN A 457 26.24 -3.22 5.97
C ASN A 457 27.16 -2.12 5.43
N THR A 458 27.16 -0.95 6.08
CA THR A 458 27.85 0.26 5.62
C THR A 458 28.80 0.82 6.67
N GLU A 459 29.87 1.48 6.23
CA GLU A 459 30.70 2.33 7.09
C GLU A 459 30.13 3.75 7.11
N ILE A 460 29.97 4.31 8.30
CA ILE A 460 29.34 5.60 8.54
C ILE A 460 30.31 6.46 9.33
N VAL A 461 30.73 7.59 8.75
CA VAL A 461 31.51 8.59 9.48
C VAL A 461 30.61 9.24 10.54
N SER A 462 31.04 9.27 11.80
CA SER A 462 30.21 9.80 12.90
C SER A 462 29.73 11.24 12.68
N ASP A 463 30.56 12.10 12.09
CA ASP A 463 30.20 13.48 11.74
C ASP A 463 29.03 13.57 10.75
N PHE A 464 28.81 12.55 9.92
CA PHE A 464 27.67 12.52 9.00
C PHE A 464 26.36 12.14 9.69
N LEU A 465 26.40 11.25 10.67
CA LEU A 465 25.22 10.95 11.50
C LEU A 465 24.73 12.24 12.20
N ILE A 466 25.67 13.06 12.69
CA ILE A 466 25.35 14.36 13.28
C ILE A 466 24.70 15.28 12.24
N LYS A 467 25.29 15.42 11.04
CA LYS A 467 24.69 16.23 9.97
C LYS A 467 23.29 15.76 9.57
N ILE A 468 23.02 14.45 9.61
CA ILE A 468 21.68 13.90 9.36
C ILE A 468 20.70 14.39 10.42
N LEU A 469 21.06 14.31 11.70
CA LEU A 469 20.21 14.78 12.79
C LEU A 469 19.98 16.31 12.71
N GLU A 470 21.01 17.08 12.36
CA GLU A 470 20.93 18.55 12.19
C GLU A 470 20.07 18.98 11.00
N ASN A 471 20.03 18.19 9.92
CA ASN A 471 19.31 18.54 8.69
C ASN A 471 18.01 17.76 8.50
N GLY A 472 17.69 16.80 9.37
CA GLY A 472 16.51 15.94 9.27
C GLY A 472 15.28 16.54 9.92
N SER A 473 14.77 17.68 9.43
CA SER A 473 13.60 18.34 10.05
C SER A 473 12.29 17.53 9.99
N ASN A 474 12.17 16.62 9.03
CA ASN A 474 11.04 15.70 8.89
C ASN A 474 11.44 14.24 9.17
N LEU A 475 12.66 14.00 9.65
CA LEU A 475 13.21 12.66 9.81
C LEU A 475 12.57 12.00 11.03
N VAL A 476 11.75 10.97 10.79
CA VAL A 476 10.97 10.27 11.81
C VAL A 476 11.67 8.99 12.24
N TYR A 477 12.42 8.36 11.34
CA TYR A 477 12.99 7.04 11.55
C TYR A 477 14.41 6.90 11.02
N ILE A 478 15.32 6.48 11.89
CA ILE A 478 16.66 6.02 11.52
C ILE A 478 16.81 4.54 11.91
N LYS A 479 17.26 3.72 10.96
CA LYS A 479 17.70 2.34 11.21
C LYS A 479 19.14 2.15 10.76
N MET A 480 19.96 1.55 11.63
CA MET A 480 21.33 1.13 11.34
C MET A 480 21.46 -0.35 11.65
N GLU A 481 21.83 -1.14 10.64
CA GLU A 481 21.94 -2.59 10.76
C GLU A 481 23.29 -3.08 10.23
N SER A 482 24.04 -3.79 11.09
CA SER A 482 25.36 -4.35 10.77
C SER A 482 26.33 -3.29 10.22
N CYS A 483 26.28 -2.07 10.77
CA CYS A 483 27.07 -0.92 10.31
C CYS A 483 28.31 -0.68 11.18
N THR A 484 29.31 -0.04 10.58
CA THR A 484 30.52 0.43 11.27
C THR A 484 30.47 1.94 11.45
N LEU A 485 30.38 2.44 12.67
CA LEU A 485 30.62 3.86 12.94
C LEU A 485 32.14 4.10 13.02
N VAL A 486 32.66 4.92 12.12
CA VAL A 486 34.08 5.31 12.10
C VAL A 486 34.21 6.71 12.69
N ASN A 487 35.15 6.87 13.63
CA ASN A 487 35.36 8.16 14.28
C ASN A 487 35.74 9.27 13.28
N GLY A 488 34.91 10.31 13.23
CA GLY A 488 35.24 11.61 12.66
C GLY A 488 35.93 12.50 13.70
N ASN A 489 35.47 13.75 13.81
CA ASN A 489 35.92 14.69 14.83
C ASN A 489 35.13 14.59 16.13
N ASN A 490 33.86 14.17 16.05
CA ASN A 490 32.95 14.10 17.17
C ASN A 490 32.77 12.67 17.68
N GLU A 491 32.62 12.58 18.99
CA GLU A 491 32.57 11.32 19.75
C GLU A 491 31.17 11.03 20.31
N SER A 492 30.23 11.92 20.02
CA SER A 492 28.85 11.78 20.43
C SER A 492 27.91 12.37 19.39
N ALA A 493 26.72 11.79 19.25
CA ALA A 493 25.59 12.38 18.54
C ALA A 493 24.44 12.65 19.51
N ASP A 494 23.86 13.86 19.42
CA ASP A 494 22.72 14.25 20.24
C ASP A 494 21.42 14.08 19.46
N VAL A 495 20.58 13.14 19.88
CA VAL A 495 19.31 12.84 19.21
C VAL A 495 18.26 13.94 19.43
N SER A 496 18.39 14.74 20.48
CA SER A 496 17.45 15.83 20.78
C SER A 496 17.53 17.00 19.79
N ILE A 497 18.56 17.04 18.95
CA ILE A 497 18.68 18.00 17.84
C ILE A 497 17.61 17.74 16.76
N CYS A 498 17.23 16.47 16.56
CA CYS A 498 16.24 16.08 15.57
C CYS A 498 14.87 15.91 16.26
N GLU A 499 14.15 17.02 16.44
CA GLU A 499 12.86 17.03 17.15
C GLU A 499 11.79 16.11 16.51
N SER A 500 11.91 15.80 15.22
CA SER A 500 10.99 14.91 14.51
C SER A 500 11.27 13.42 14.72
N LEU A 501 12.43 13.06 15.28
CA LEU A 501 12.86 11.65 15.38
C LEU A 501 12.04 10.90 16.44
N LYS A 502 11.31 9.88 15.98
CA LYS A 502 10.44 9.04 16.82
C LYS A 502 10.94 7.61 16.96
N ARG A 503 11.66 7.10 15.96
CA ARG A 503 12.18 5.73 15.97
C ARG A 503 13.66 5.71 15.68
N LEU A 504 14.40 5.04 16.55
CA LEU A 504 15.83 4.78 16.37
C LEU A 504 16.12 3.31 16.57
N GLU A 505 16.73 2.69 15.57
CA GLU A 505 17.16 1.29 15.65
C GLU A 505 18.65 1.20 15.33
N ILE A 506 19.40 0.58 16.23
CA ILE A 506 20.82 0.28 16.04
C ILE A 506 21.01 -1.19 16.37
N VAL A 507 21.32 -2.00 15.36
CA VAL A 507 21.35 -3.46 15.45
C VAL A 507 22.67 -3.98 14.88
N ASN A 508 23.41 -4.75 15.69
CA ASN A 508 24.69 -5.37 15.37
C ASN A 508 25.73 -4.38 14.82
N CYS A 509 25.68 -3.13 15.26
CA CYS A 509 26.62 -2.09 14.82
C CYS A 509 27.85 -2.05 15.72
N PHE A 510 28.96 -1.56 15.17
CA PHE A 510 30.21 -1.40 15.92
C PHE A 510 30.86 -0.05 15.70
N PHE A 511 31.55 0.46 16.73
CA PHE A 511 32.35 1.68 16.62
C PHE A 511 33.84 1.38 16.53
N THR A 512 34.54 2.10 15.67
CA THR A 512 36.01 2.00 15.52
C THR A 512 36.68 3.36 15.51
N SER A 513 37.77 3.51 16.27
CA SER A 513 38.66 4.67 16.20
C SER A 513 40.10 4.32 16.52
N LYS A 514 41.04 5.14 16.02
CA LYS A 514 42.46 5.08 16.38
C LYS A 514 42.76 5.60 17.79
N ARG A 515 41.91 6.46 18.35
CA ARG A 515 42.16 7.17 19.63
C ARG A 515 41.23 6.75 20.76
N LYS A 516 40.05 6.26 20.44
CA LYS A 516 38.97 5.97 21.40
C LYS A 516 38.24 4.70 21.01
N ASN A 517 37.62 4.07 21.98
CA ASN A 517 36.93 2.80 21.73
C ASN A 517 35.42 2.94 21.80
N MET A 518 34.90 4.15 22.05
CA MET A 518 33.48 4.40 22.33
C MET A 518 32.92 5.59 21.56
N PHE A 519 31.65 5.48 21.17
CA PHE A 519 30.81 6.54 20.63
C PHE A 519 29.51 6.64 21.42
N TYR A 520 29.12 7.85 21.78
CA TYR A 520 27.97 8.09 22.67
C TYR A 520 26.76 8.63 21.88
N ILE A 521 25.62 7.99 22.02
CA ILE A 521 24.33 8.55 21.60
C ILE A 521 23.71 9.16 22.86
N LYS A 522 23.49 10.47 22.83
CA LYS A 522 23.05 11.25 24.00
C LYS A 522 21.81 12.09 23.70
N SER A 523 21.24 12.68 24.74
CA SER A 523 20.11 13.62 24.65
C SER A 523 20.36 14.80 25.58
N ASP A 524 20.77 15.95 25.05
CA ASP A 524 21.03 17.13 25.90
C ASP A 524 19.72 17.76 26.40
N LYS A 525 18.64 17.70 25.60
CA LYS A 525 17.29 18.19 25.92
C LYS A 525 16.26 17.05 25.93
N GLN A 526 14.98 17.40 26.12
CA GLN A 526 13.86 16.48 25.88
C GLN A 526 13.87 15.99 24.43
N ASN A 527 13.58 14.70 24.24
CA ASN A 527 13.48 14.07 22.93
C ASN A 527 12.10 13.40 22.75
N ASN A 528 11.79 13.03 21.51
CA ASN A 528 10.48 12.49 21.11
C ASN A 528 10.56 11.02 20.67
N ILE A 529 11.57 10.27 21.14
CA ILE A 529 11.74 8.87 20.76
C ILE A 529 10.61 8.03 21.35
N GLU A 530 9.75 7.51 20.48
CA GLU A 530 8.66 6.59 20.81
C GLU A 530 9.16 5.13 20.86
N LYS A 531 10.07 4.77 19.94
CA LYS A 531 10.57 3.40 19.79
C LYS A 531 12.09 3.37 19.69
N LEU A 532 12.73 2.60 20.57
CA LEU A 532 14.18 2.44 20.61
C LEU A 532 14.57 0.96 20.58
N THR A 533 15.40 0.57 19.61
CA THR A 533 15.95 -0.79 19.50
C THR A 533 17.47 -0.75 19.50
N LEU A 534 18.09 -1.48 20.42
CA LEU A 534 19.53 -1.53 20.65
C LEU A 534 19.97 -2.98 20.82
N LEU A 535 20.37 -3.62 19.72
CA LEU A 535 20.66 -5.05 19.74
C LEU A 535 22.11 -5.35 19.36
N GLY A 536 22.88 -5.98 20.25
CA GLY A 536 24.17 -6.59 19.90
C GLY A 536 25.25 -5.60 19.46
N ASN A 537 25.16 -4.35 19.91
CA ASN A 537 26.07 -3.28 19.49
C ASN A 537 27.36 -3.26 20.32
N THR A 538 28.51 -3.04 19.68
CA THR A 538 29.83 -2.99 20.34
C THR A 538 30.48 -1.62 20.21
N GLY A 539 30.90 -1.00 21.30
CA GLY A 539 31.54 0.32 21.28
C GLY A 539 30.60 1.50 21.00
N ILE A 540 29.29 1.25 20.93
CA ILE A 540 28.23 2.27 20.83
C ILE A 540 27.50 2.28 22.16
N ILE A 541 27.51 3.43 22.83
CA ILE A 541 26.93 3.61 24.16
C ILE A 541 25.72 4.53 24.04
N ILE A 542 24.59 4.13 24.61
CA ILE A 542 23.40 4.97 24.71
C ILE A 542 23.38 5.55 26.12
N GLU A 543 23.46 6.87 26.24
CA GLU A 543 23.39 7.52 27.54
C GLU A 543 21.98 7.44 28.11
N LYS A 544 21.88 7.32 29.44
CA LYS A 544 20.59 7.22 30.15
C LYS A 544 19.63 8.36 29.81
N ASP A 545 20.15 9.56 29.56
CA ASP A 545 19.38 10.75 29.21
C ASP A 545 18.56 10.58 27.93
N VAL A 546 18.94 9.68 27.02
CA VAL A 546 18.14 9.33 25.84
C VAL A 546 16.80 8.72 26.25
N LEU A 547 16.82 7.87 27.28
CA LEU A 547 15.65 7.21 27.83
C LEU A 547 14.90 8.14 28.80
N GLU A 548 15.61 8.71 29.80
CA GLU A 548 15.01 9.57 30.85
C GLU A 548 14.31 10.80 30.28
N LYS A 549 14.86 11.42 29.23
CA LYS A 549 14.31 12.65 28.65
C LYS A 549 13.38 12.39 27.46
N SER A 550 13.06 11.13 27.15
CA SER A 550 12.06 10.85 26.13
C SER A 550 10.66 11.09 26.67
N THR A 551 9.88 11.91 25.97
CA THR A 551 8.52 12.28 26.39
C THR A 551 7.47 11.23 26.02
N ASN A 552 7.76 10.34 25.07
CA ASN A 552 6.77 9.42 24.49
C ASN A 552 7.30 7.99 24.30
N LEU A 553 8.35 7.58 25.03
CA LEU A 553 8.93 6.24 24.87
C LEU A 553 7.93 5.16 25.28
N THR A 554 7.40 4.43 24.29
CA THR A 554 6.43 3.34 24.48
C THR A 554 7.02 1.96 24.21
N GLU A 555 8.05 1.85 23.36
CA GLU A 555 8.67 0.57 23.01
C GLU A 555 10.20 0.61 23.17
N LEU A 556 10.73 -0.36 23.92
CA LEU A 556 12.16 -0.50 24.18
C LEU A 556 12.60 -1.94 23.97
N ASN A 557 13.58 -2.15 23.09
CA ASN A 557 14.16 -3.46 22.82
C ASN A 557 15.69 -3.41 22.98
N ILE A 558 16.24 -4.19 23.92
CA ILE A 558 17.64 -4.09 24.34
C ILE A 558 18.31 -5.48 24.39
N TYR A 559 19.49 -5.56 23.78
CA TYR A 559 20.48 -6.62 23.98
C TYR A 559 21.86 -5.96 24.13
N ILE A 560 22.42 -6.00 25.35
CA ILE A 560 23.69 -5.36 25.68
C ILE A 560 24.82 -6.37 25.62
N VAL A 561 25.92 -6.03 24.94
CA VAL A 561 27.17 -6.81 24.96
C VAL A 561 28.34 -6.07 25.60
N ASP A 562 28.14 -4.82 26.02
CA ASP A 562 29.17 -3.94 26.60
C ASP A 562 28.76 -3.49 28.01
N GLU A 563 29.57 -3.83 29.01
CA GLU A 563 29.32 -3.50 30.43
C GLU A 563 29.09 -2.00 30.66
N LYS A 564 29.59 -1.11 29.79
CA LYS A 564 29.39 0.34 29.94
C LYS A 564 28.00 0.84 29.57
N ASN A 565 27.20 0.02 28.90
CA ASN A 565 25.77 0.29 28.70
C ASN A 565 24.92 -0.15 29.91
N VAL A 566 25.54 -0.73 30.95
CA VAL A 566 24.88 -1.02 32.22
C VAL A 566 24.96 0.22 33.10
N TYR A 567 23.83 0.91 33.27
CA TYR A 567 23.77 2.10 34.12
C TYR A 567 23.91 1.70 35.60
N PRO A 568 24.70 2.46 36.40
CA PRO A 568 24.88 2.18 37.81
C PRO A 568 23.67 2.55 38.67
N GLU A 569 22.82 3.47 38.17
CA GLU A 569 21.59 3.90 38.81
C GLU A 569 20.40 3.20 38.17
N GLU A 570 19.37 2.94 38.96
CA GLU A 570 18.11 2.39 38.46
C GLU A 570 17.34 3.44 37.66
N LEU A 571 16.95 3.07 36.45
CA LEU A 571 16.14 3.89 35.56
C LEU A 571 14.68 3.44 35.59
N HIS A 572 13.77 4.36 35.91
CA HIS A 572 12.33 4.08 35.92
C HIS A 572 11.63 4.68 34.70
N LEU A 573 11.01 3.84 33.88
CA LEU A 573 10.28 4.22 32.65
C LEU A 573 8.78 4.08 32.87
N GLU A 574 8.16 5.15 33.39
CA GLU A 574 6.74 5.18 33.77
C GLU A 574 5.76 4.98 32.60
N ASN A 575 6.15 5.37 31.38
CA ASN A 575 5.28 5.43 30.21
C ASN A 575 5.47 4.28 29.20
N LEU A 576 6.36 3.33 29.50
CA LEU A 576 6.69 2.24 28.59
C LEU A 576 5.54 1.22 28.50
N GLU A 577 5.18 0.81 27.28
CA GLU A 577 4.13 -0.16 26.98
C GLU A 577 4.71 -1.54 26.62
N ILE A 578 5.85 -1.56 25.92
CA ILE A 578 6.50 -2.79 25.47
C ILE A 578 7.97 -2.78 25.87
N LEU A 579 8.39 -3.79 26.61
CA LEU A 579 9.77 -4.03 27.01
C LEU A 579 10.26 -5.37 26.48
N GLN A 580 11.30 -5.35 25.66
CA GLN A 580 12.01 -6.55 25.23
C GLN A 580 13.48 -6.50 25.67
N ILE A 581 13.94 -7.59 26.27
CA ILE A 581 15.29 -7.70 26.82
C ILE A 581 15.90 -9.04 26.41
N ASP A 582 17.15 -9.02 25.99
CA ASP A 582 17.97 -10.23 25.78
C ASP A 582 19.10 -10.30 26.81
N TYR A 583 19.06 -11.32 27.66
CA TYR A 583 20.02 -11.63 28.72
C TYR A 583 21.16 -12.55 28.27
N SER A 584 21.25 -12.94 27.00
CA SER A 584 22.22 -13.93 26.53
C SER A 584 23.69 -13.58 26.82
N SER A 585 24.00 -12.30 27.05
CA SER A 585 25.34 -11.81 27.43
C SER A 585 25.62 -11.80 28.93
N GLY A 586 24.58 -11.95 29.78
CA GLY A 586 24.63 -11.71 31.22
C GLY A 586 24.68 -10.23 31.62
N LEU A 587 24.56 -9.29 30.67
CA LEU A 587 24.64 -7.84 30.92
C LEU A 587 23.31 -7.17 30.61
N PHE A 588 22.79 -6.37 31.55
CA PHE A 588 21.54 -5.63 31.40
C PHE A 588 21.54 -4.36 32.28
N PRO A 589 21.00 -3.20 31.86
CA PRO A 589 20.94 -2.01 32.71
C PRO A 589 19.90 -2.18 33.81
N SER A 590 20.09 -1.55 34.97
CA SER A 590 19.08 -1.54 36.01
C SER A 590 17.86 -0.72 35.55
N LEU A 591 16.77 -1.39 35.17
CA LEU A 591 15.59 -0.78 34.57
C LEU A 591 14.31 -1.27 35.26
N THR A 592 13.39 -0.34 35.57
CA THR A 592 12.02 -0.67 35.94
C THR A 592 10.99 0.09 35.09
N VAL A 593 9.78 -0.46 35.00
CA VAL A 593 8.67 0.09 34.23
C VAL A 593 7.47 0.40 35.12
N GLY A 594 6.67 1.38 34.70
CA GLY A 594 5.45 1.80 35.36
C GLY A 594 4.19 1.01 34.96
N ASN A 595 3.03 1.52 35.39
CA ASN A 595 1.74 0.84 35.27
C ASN A 595 1.20 0.75 33.83
N LYS A 596 1.78 1.48 32.86
CA LYS A 596 1.36 1.46 31.45
C LYS A 596 1.83 0.24 30.68
N ILE A 597 2.74 -0.55 31.26
CA ILE A 597 3.31 -1.73 30.59
C ILE A 597 2.22 -2.72 30.18
N GLU A 598 2.25 -3.12 28.90
CA GLU A 598 1.39 -4.13 28.30
C GLU A 598 2.13 -5.47 28.11
N GLU A 599 3.39 -5.41 27.67
CA GLU A 599 4.17 -6.59 27.32
C GLU A 599 5.61 -6.53 27.84
N ILE A 600 6.05 -7.62 28.47
CA ILE A 600 7.44 -7.85 28.85
C ILE A 600 7.92 -9.15 28.20
N ILE A 601 8.96 -9.08 27.38
CA ILE A 601 9.58 -10.24 26.73
C ILE A 601 11.05 -10.31 27.12
N LEU A 602 11.43 -11.39 27.78
CA LEU A 602 12.80 -11.68 28.18
C LEU A 602 13.32 -12.86 27.34
N LEU A 603 14.49 -12.72 26.74
CA LEU A 603 15.20 -13.78 26.03
C LEU A 603 16.43 -14.18 26.83
N GLY A 604 16.50 -15.42 27.30
CA GLY A 604 17.48 -15.84 28.30
C GLY A 604 17.16 -15.26 29.68
N TYR A 605 17.53 -15.98 30.73
CA TYR A 605 17.55 -15.48 32.11
C TYR A 605 18.35 -16.47 32.99
N PRO A 606 19.35 -16.01 33.75
CA PRO A 606 20.30 -16.90 34.41
C PRO A 606 19.76 -17.51 35.72
N ASP A 607 18.82 -16.83 36.39
CA ASP A 607 18.38 -17.22 37.72
C ASP A 607 17.27 -18.28 37.69
N GLU A 608 17.19 -19.09 38.75
CA GLU A 608 16.17 -20.13 38.92
C GLU A 608 14.76 -19.58 39.16
N SER A 609 14.64 -18.30 39.56
CA SER A 609 13.38 -17.61 39.84
C SER A 609 13.48 -16.13 39.49
N ILE A 610 12.35 -15.52 39.10
CA ILE A 610 12.28 -14.11 38.71
C ILE A 610 11.25 -13.37 39.55
N LYS A 611 11.61 -12.23 40.14
CA LYS A 611 10.67 -11.37 40.87
C LYS A 611 10.11 -10.31 39.95
N LEU A 612 8.79 -10.12 39.89
CA LEU A 612 8.24 -9.06 39.02
C LEU A 612 8.66 -7.66 39.48
N SER A 613 8.88 -7.45 40.78
CA SER A 613 9.39 -6.19 41.32
C SER A 613 10.78 -5.79 40.81
N SER A 614 11.56 -6.73 40.25
CA SER A 614 12.85 -6.40 39.63
C SER A 614 12.71 -5.69 38.29
N PHE A 615 11.52 -5.72 37.68
CA PHE A 615 11.22 -5.04 36.42
C PHE A 615 10.08 -4.04 36.56
N MET A 616 9.19 -4.21 37.53
CA MET A 616 7.90 -3.51 37.58
C MET A 616 7.77 -2.75 38.90
N LYS A 617 7.52 -1.44 38.84
CA LYS A 617 7.26 -0.59 40.00
C LYS A 617 6.03 0.28 39.76
N SER A 618 5.12 0.33 40.72
CA SER A 618 3.92 1.17 40.60
C SER A 618 4.27 2.66 40.67
N ASN A 619 3.60 3.45 39.83
CA ASN A 619 3.67 4.90 39.80
C ASN A 619 2.96 5.51 41.02
N GLU A 620 3.31 6.73 41.42
CA GLU A 620 2.69 7.40 42.58
C GLU A 620 1.16 7.62 42.41
N GLU A 621 0.68 7.69 41.17
CA GLU A 621 -0.71 8.02 40.83
C GLU A 621 -1.62 6.80 40.58
N SER A 622 -1.06 5.58 40.50
CA SER A 622 -1.85 4.38 40.21
C SER A 622 -1.23 3.11 40.84
N VAL A 623 -2.08 2.20 41.31
CA VAL A 623 -1.66 0.94 41.94
C VAL A 623 -1.79 -0.21 40.94
N GLY A 624 -0.82 -1.13 40.91
CA GLY A 624 -0.86 -2.35 40.08
C GLY A 624 -0.48 -2.16 38.60
N PHE A 625 -0.87 -3.09 37.73
CA PHE A 625 -0.46 -3.13 36.32
C PHE A 625 -1.65 -3.56 35.42
N PRO A 626 -2.70 -2.72 35.31
CA PRO A 626 -3.98 -3.07 34.68
C PRO A 626 -3.83 -3.46 33.21
N ASN A 627 -2.83 -2.89 32.54
CA ASN A 627 -2.63 -3.05 31.11
C ASN A 627 -1.77 -4.26 30.75
N LEU A 628 -1.12 -4.92 31.71
CA LEU A 628 -0.24 -6.05 31.43
C LEU A 628 -1.05 -7.20 30.82
N ARG A 629 -0.71 -7.57 29.59
CA ARG A 629 -1.29 -8.68 28.84
C ARG A 629 -0.34 -9.86 28.73
N LEU A 630 0.97 -9.59 28.67
CA LEU A 630 1.96 -10.63 28.42
C LEU A 630 3.23 -10.43 29.24
N PHE A 631 3.65 -11.50 29.90
CA PHE A 631 5.00 -11.69 30.39
C PHE A 631 5.55 -12.98 29.77
N HIS A 632 6.63 -12.89 29.00
CA HIS A 632 7.17 -14.03 28.25
C HIS A 632 8.67 -14.16 28.46
N LEU A 633 9.09 -15.23 29.15
CA LEU A 633 10.46 -15.66 29.27
C LEU A 633 10.78 -16.77 28.25
N LYS A 634 11.54 -16.42 27.21
CA LYS A 634 11.98 -17.30 26.12
C LYS A 634 13.37 -17.85 26.40
N LEU A 635 13.58 -19.15 26.18
CA LEU A 635 14.89 -19.81 26.31
C LEU A 635 15.62 -19.49 27.64
N PRO A 636 14.97 -19.57 28.82
CA PRO A 636 15.65 -19.41 30.11
C PRO A 636 16.76 -20.44 30.32
N ASP A 637 17.79 -20.07 31.09
CA ASP A 637 18.94 -20.95 31.36
C ASP A 637 18.56 -22.09 32.32
N GLN A 638 17.72 -21.77 33.32
CA GLN A 638 17.40 -22.68 34.43
C GLN A 638 15.89 -22.82 34.71
N MET A 639 15.09 -21.76 34.47
CA MET A 639 13.63 -21.79 34.67
C MET A 639 12.93 -22.66 33.61
N ASN A 640 11.96 -23.48 34.00
CA ASN A 640 11.16 -24.28 33.05
C ASN A 640 9.65 -24.27 33.35
N SER A 641 9.23 -23.51 34.36
CA SER A 641 7.82 -23.37 34.74
C SER A 641 7.51 -21.94 35.18
N CYS A 642 6.27 -21.54 34.93
CA CYS A 642 5.69 -20.31 35.43
C CYS A 642 5.64 -20.26 36.97
N GLN A 643 5.76 -21.38 37.69
CA GLN A 643 5.84 -21.38 39.17
C GLN A 643 7.08 -20.68 39.74
N ASN A 644 8.11 -20.51 38.90
CA ASN A 644 9.35 -19.86 39.31
C ASN A 644 9.26 -18.32 39.17
N ILE A 645 8.15 -17.80 38.65
CA ILE A 645 7.86 -16.36 38.67
C ILE A 645 7.35 -16.04 40.07
N ILE A 646 7.88 -15.00 40.70
CA ILE A 646 7.47 -14.51 42.01
C ILE A 646 6.75 -13.18 41.80
N ILE A 647 5.43 -13.18 41.98
CA ILE A 647 4.61 -11.97 41.91
C ILE A 647 4.64 -11.28 43.28
N ASP A 648 5.55 -10.33 43.45
CA ASP A 648 5.77 -9.55 44.68
C ASP A 648 5.38 -8.07 44.55
N VAL A 649 4.58 -7.76 43.53
CA VAL A 649 3.96 -6.44 43.29
C VAL A 649 2.49 -6.48 43.70
N ILE A 650 1.89 -5.31 44.01
CA ILE A 650 0.49 -5.22 44.49
C ILE A 650 -0.45 -5.87 43.45
N LEU A 651 -1.20 -6.87 43.93
CA LEU A 651 -1.85 -7.91 43.12
C LEU A 651 -3.21 -7.48 42.54
N ASP A 652 -3.86 -6.47 43.12
CA ASP A 652 -5.28 -6.17 42.88
C ASP A 652 -5.58 -5.45 41.56
N VAL A 653 -4.60 -5.28 40.65
CA VAL A 653 -4.86 -4.69 39.33
C VAL A 653 -3.95 -5.27 38.23
N PHE A 654 -3.92 -6.59 38.03
CA PHE A 654 -3.48 -7.13 36.73
C PHE A 654 -4.68 -7.27 35.80
N SER A 655 -4.48 -7.17 34.48
CA SER A 655 -5.53 -7.55 33.52
C SER A 655 -5.97 -8.99 33.78
N ASN A 656 -7.27 -9.25 33.79
CA ASN A 656 -7.82 -10.61 33.80
C ASN A 656 -7.34 -11.47 32.60
N HIS A 657 -6.78 -10.83 31.58
CA HIS A 657 -6.24 -11.46 30.38
C HIS A 657 -4.71 -11.61 30.40
N ALA A 658 -4.03 -11.25 31.49
CA ALA A 658 -2.59 -11.37 31.63
C ALA A 658 -2.14 -12.84 31.52
N LYS A 659 -1.14 -13.09 30.67
CA LYS A 659 -0.53 -14.41 30.46
C LYS A 659 0.95 -14.39 30.80
N PHE A 660 1.37 -15.40 31.56
CA PHE A 660 2.76 -15.72 31.82
C PHE A 660 3.16 -16.92 30.96
N ILE A 661 4.27 -16.78 30.24
CA ILE A 661 4.86 -17.83 29.43
C ILE A 661 6.31 -18.00 29.86
N VAL A 662 6.68 -19.21 30.29
CA VAL A 662 8.07 -19.59 30.58
C VAL A 662 8.42 -20.79 29.71
N ASP A 663 9.24 -20.56 28.69
CA ASP A 663 9.53 -21.53 27.62
C ASP A 663 8.25 -22.08 26.96
N LYS A 664 7.80 -23.26 27.38
CA LYS A 664 6.57 -23.92 26.89
C LYS A 664 5.43 -23.91 27.91
N ASP A 665 5.69 -23.58 29.16
CA ASP A 665 4.67 -23.48 30.21
C ASP A 665 3.91 -22.17 30.04
N ILE A 666 2.58 -22.22 30.00
CA ILE A 666 1.70 -21.07 29.77
C ILE A 666 0.66 -21.06 30.88
N LYS A 667 0.54 -19.94 31.59
CA LYS A 667 -0.48 -19.74 32.63
C LYS A 667 -1.10 -18.38 32.50
N SER A 668 -2.43 -18.33 32.57
CA SER A 668 -3.13 -17.08 32.88
C SER A 668 -2.85 -16.65 34.32
N ILE A 669 -3.02 -15.37 34.61
CA ILE A 669 -2.92 -14.84 35.98
C ILE A 669 -3.84 -15.59 36.97
N LYS A 670 -5.04 -15.99 36.53
CA LYS A 670 -6.00 -16.75 37.34
C LYS A 670 -5.49 -18.16 37.67
N GLU A 671 -4.98 -18.88 36.67
CA GLU A 671 -4.39 -20.22 36.85
C GLU A 671 -3.15 -20.16 37.75
N TYR A 672 -2.31 -19.14 37.56
CA TYR A 672 -1.15 -18.92 38.41
C TYR A 672 -1.56 -18.77 39.89
N TYR A 673 -2.56 -17.94 40.22
CA TYR A 673 -3.00 -17.76 41.61
C TYR A 673 -3.65 -19.00 42.22
N LEU A 674 -4.40 -19.77 41.44
CA LEU A 674 -5.02 -21.02 41.91
C LEU A 674 -3.97 -22.06 42.34
N GLU A 675 -2.82 -22.10 41.66
CA GLU A 675 -1.75 -23.04 41.98
C GLU A 675 -0.85 -22.60 43.16
N HIS A 676 -0.77 -21.30 43.46
CA HIS A 676 0.09 -20.74 44.52
C HIS A 676 -0.67 -20.48 45.85
N GLN A 677 -1.78 -21.19 46.11
CA GLN A 677 -2.64 -21.02 47.30
C GLN A 677 -1.94 -21.24 48.67
N GLU A 678 -0.69 -21.66 48.72
CA GLU A 678 0.13 -21.63 49.93
C GLU A 678 1.27 -20.63 49.77
N GLN A 679 1.03 -19.33 50.04
CA GLN A 679 1.85 -18.52 50.96
C GLN A 679 1.57 -17.00 51.02
N HIS A 680 0.68 -16.42 50.23
CA HIS A 680 0.34 -15.01 50.43
C HIS A 680 -1.18 -14.77 50.47
N ILE A 681 -1.64 -14.44 51.69
CA ILE A 681 -2.82 -13.64 52.00
C ILE A 681 -4.18 -14.37 51.97
N GLN A 682 -4.54 -14.94 53.13
CA GLN A 682 -5.94 -15.14 53.57
C GLN A 682 -6.54 -13.82 54.13
N LEU A 683 -6.30 -12.64 53.53
CA LEU A 683 -6.88 -11.39 54.06
C LEU A 683 -8.28 -11.04 53.52
N PHE A 684 -8.74 -11.59 52.40
CA PHE A 684 -10.00 -11.10 51.79
C PHE A 684 -11.06 -12.16 51.46
N ASN A 685 -10.78 -13.45 51.60
CA ASN A 685 -11.71 -14.51 51.18
C ASN A 685 -12.95 -14.72 52.09
N ASN A 686 -13.16 -13.91 53.14
CA ASN A 686 -14.33 -14.07 54.02
C ASN A 686 -15.28 -12.86 54.04
N TYR A 687 -15.09 -11.84 53.18
CA TYR A 687 -15.91 -10.62 53.24
C TYR A 687 -16.74 -10.30 51.99
N GLU A 688 -16.80 -11.21 51.01
CA GLU A 688 -17.58 -11.00 49.77
C GLU A 688 -19.11 -11.07 49.94
N GLU A 689 -19.65 -11.42 51.12
CA GLU A 689 -21.11 -11.52 51.32
C GLU A 689 -21.76 -10.42 52.19
N LEU A 690 -21.02 -9.49 52.81
CA LEU A 690 -21.61 -8.55 53.80
C LEU A 690 -21.01 -7.13 53.82
N VAL A 691 -20.81 -6.47 52.68
CA VAL A 691 -20.38 -5.06 52.68
C VAL A 691 -21.33 -4.21 51.85
N ASP A 692 -22.04 -3.31 52.54
CA ASP A 692 -22.91 -2.27 51.99
C ASP A 692 -22.05 -1.06 51.56
N ASP A 693 -22.44 -0.33 50.51
CA ASP A 693 -21.61 0.69 49.83
C ASP A 693 -21.14 1.85 50.75
N ASN A 694 -21.79 2.03 51.90
CA ASN A 694 -21.38 3.00 52.92
C ASN A 694 -20.09 2.59 53.67
N ILE A 695 -19.76 1.30 53.75
CA ILE A 695 -18.53 0.80 54.40
C ILE A 695 -17.34 0.98 53.45
N LEU A 696 -17.54 0.87 52.14
CA LEU A 696 -16.48 1.05 51.13
C LEU A 696 -15.91 2.48 51.14
N LEU A 697 -16.78 3.48 51.33
CA LEU A 697 -16.39 4.89 51.45
C LEU A 697 -15.60 5.18 52.74
N GLU A 698 -15.92 4.53 53.86
CA GLU A 698 -15.10 4.62 55.07
C GLU A 698 -13.73 3.93 54.89
N PHE A 699 -13.66 2.86 54.09
CA PHE A 699 -12.41 2.17 53.77
C PHE A 699 -11.50 2.97 52.82
N GLU A 700 -12.05 3.73 51.87
CA GLU A 700 -11.26 4.63 51.01
C GLU A 700 -10.64 5.78 51.81
N ASP A 701 -11.41 6.40 52.72
CA ASP A 701 -10.89 7.46 53.61
C ASP A 701 -9.81 6.93 54.58
N LEU A 702 -10.01 5.72 55.12
CA LEU A 702 -9.03 5.06 55.99
C LEU A 702 -7.76 4.60 55.25
N SER A 703 -7.89 4.14 53.99
CA SER A 703 -6.76 3.80 53.11
C SER A 703 -5.93 5.05 52.78
N LEU A 704 -6.60 6.19 52.58
CA LEU A 704 -5.95 7.49 52.41
C LEU A 704 -5.20 7.94 53.68
N GLU A 705 -5.72 7.66 54.88
CA GLU A 705 -5.02 7.90 56.14
C GLU A 705 -3.83 6.94 56.37
N LEU A 706 -3.96 5.67 56.00
CA LEU A 706 -2.93 4.64 56.09
C LEU A 706 -1.72 4.95 55.20
N SER A 707 -1.95 5.51 54.00
CA SER A 707 -0.89 5.96 53.09
C SER A 707 0.03 7.05 53.69
N ARG A 708 -0.41 7.74 54.76
CA ARG A 708 0.32 8.83 55.40
C ARG A 708 1.20 8.39 56.58
N LEU A 709 1.08 7.15 57.07
CA LEU A 709 1.80 6.69 58.28
C LEU A 709 3.11 5.95 57.95
N LYS A 710 4.24 6.58 58.32
CA LYS A 710 5.61 6.15 57.94
C LYS A 710 6.23 4.97 58.73
N LYS A 711 5.51 4.20 59.54
CA LYS A 711 6.12 3.09 60.32
C LYS A 711 5.22 1.86 60.49
N TYR A 712 5.73 0.72 60.01
CA TYR A 712 5.09 -0.60 59.95
C TYR A 712 4.62 -1.18 61.31
N SER A 713 5.24 -0.85 62.44
CA SER A 713 4.88 -1.47 63.73
C SER A 713 3.57 -0.99 64.34
N VAL A 714 3.04 0.15 63.86
CA VAL A 714 1.76 0.72 64.33
C VAL A 714 0.58 0.14 63.54
N LEU A 715 0.85 -0.45 62.37
CA LEU A 715 -0.15 -1.01 61.46
C LEU A 715 -0.79 -2.30 62.01
N GLU A 716 0.02 -3.20 62.58
CA GLU A 716 -0.46 -4.48 63.14
C GLU A 716 -1.34 -4.29 64.39
N GLU A 717 -0.96 -3.36 65.28
CA GLU A 717 -1.70 -3.09 66.52
C GLU A 717 -3.07 -2.45 66.23
N LEU A 718 -3.15 -1.57 65.23
CA LEU A 718 -4.41 -0.98 64.77
C LEU A 718 -5.31 -1.98 64.03
N LEU A 719 -4.73 -2.90 63.26
CA LEU A 719 -5.47 -3.96 62.55
C LEU A 719 -6.13 -4.95 63.52
N GLU A 720 -5.47 -5.29 64.64
CA GLU A 720 -6.06 -6.12 65.69
C GLU A 720 -7.16 -5.39 66.47
N GLU A 721 -6.98 -4.09 66.75
CA GLU A 721 -7.99 -3.25 67.42
C GLU A 721 -9.26 -3.07 66.55
N MET A 722 -9.09 -2.91 65.23
CA MET A 722 -10.18 -2.89 64.24
C MET A 722 -10.97 -4.21 64.22
N ASN A 723 -10.28 -5.34 64.27
CA ASN A 723 -10.90 -6.67 64.24
C ASN A 723 -11.77 -6.95 65.48
N MET A 724 -11.40 -6.37 66.63
CA MET A 724 -12.17 -6.49 67.87
C MET A 724 -13.43 -5.62 67.84
N LYS A 725 -13.36 -4.40 67.30
CA LYS A 725 -14.53 -3.51 67.14
C LYS A 725 -15.55 -4.06 66.14
N LEU A 726 -15.08 -4.60 65.02
CA LEU A 726 -15.94 -5.24 64.00
C LEU A 726 -16.74 -6.41 64.57
N LYS A 727 -16.13 -7.23 65.43
CA LYS A 727 -16.82 -8.34 66.12
C LYS A 727 -17.88 -7.88 67.13
N GLU A 728 -17.69 -6.72 67.76
CA GLU A 728 -18.68 -6.15 68.68
C GLU A 728 -19.87 -5.54 67.95
N GLU A 729 -19.66 -4.84 66.83
CA GLU A 729 -20.76 -4.27 66.04
C GLU A 729 -21.64 -5.33 65.40
N ILE A 730 -21.05 -6.39 64.83
CA ILE A 730 -21.80 -7.52 64.25
C ILE A 730 -22.68 -8.21 65.29
N ARG A 731 -22.23 -8.27 66.56
CA ARG A 731 -23.02 -8.85 67.66
C ARG A 731 -24.21 -7.98 68.06
N ASN A 732 -24.10 -6.67 67.88
CA ASN A 732 -25.17 -5.71 68.15
C ASN A 732 -26.22 -5.67 67.01
N PHE A 733 -25.81 -5.91 65.76
CA PHE A 733 -26.72 -5.97 64.60
C PHE A 733 -27.70 -7.15 64.64
N GLY A 734 -27.30 -8.30 65.21
CA GLY A 734 -28.15 -9.50 65.30
C GLY A 734 -29.37 -9.43 66.23
N GLN A 735 -29.59 -8.32 66.97
CA GLN A 735 -30.71 -8.18 67.92
C GLN A 735 -31.76 -7.11 67.56
N MET A 736 -31.61 -6.40 66.44
CA MET A 736 -32.50 -5.29 66.06
C MET A 736 -33.21 -5.47 64.72
N GLU A 737 -33.80 -6.64 64.46
CA GLU A 737 -34.88 -6.75 63.47
C GLU A 737 -36.16 -7.30 64.12
N SER A 738 -36.78 -6.44 64.94
CA SER A 738 -38.22 -6.46 65.14
C SER A 738 -38.71 -5.03 65.39
N LYS A 739 -39.09 -4.31 64.32
CA LYS A 739 -40.24 -3.39 64.22
C LYS A 739 -40.12 -2.41 63.03
N ASP A 740 -41.13 -2.53 62.17
CA ASP A 740 -41.90 -1.44 61.53
C ASP A 740 -41.20 -0.32 60.73
N ILE A 741 -41.28 -0.46 59.40
CA ILE A 741 -41.96 0.43 58.42
C ILE A 741 -42.19 1.91 58.83
N ASN A 742 -41.58 2.87 58.10
CA ASN A 742 -42.26 3.95 57.33
C ASN A 742 -41.33 5.10 56.86
N ASP A 743 -41.62 5.61 55.64
CA ASP A 743 -41.43 6.97 55.09
C ASP A 743 -40.00 7.55 55.00
N SER A 744 -39.54 8.26 53.95
CA SER A 744 -40.12 8.81 52.71
C SER A 744 -39.00 9.45 51.85
N ASN A 745 -39.15 9.32 50.52
CA ASN A 745 -38.58 10.05 49.36
C ASN A 745 -37.62 11.26 49.52
N MET A 746 -36.53 11.25 48.74
CA MET A 746 -36.25 12.24 47.66
C MET A 746 -35.31 11.63 46.59
N LYS A 747 -35.76 11.68 45.33
CA LYS A 747 -35.07 11.18 44.12
C LYS A 747 -33.94 12.11 43.67
N ASN A 748 -32.83 11.53 43.20
CA ASN A 748 -31.80 12.17 42.37
C ASN A 748 -31.57 11.35 41.09
N GLU A 749 -31.08 12.00 40.04
CA GLU A 749 -30.96 11.52 38.65
C GLU A 749 -30.07 10.27 38.42
N SER A 750 -29.61 9.57 39.47
CA SER A 750 -29.00 8.23 39.38
C SER A 750 -30.03 7.09 39.33
N ASP A 751 -31.29 7.36 39.70
CA ASP A 751 -32.36 6.36 39.75
C ASP A 751 -32.83 5.89 38.36
N LEU A 752 -32.45 6.58 37.28
CA LEU A 752 -32.83 6.20 35.90
C LEU A 752 -31.85 5.21 35.24
N GLU A 753 -30.60 5.11 35.73
CA GLU A 753 -29.63 4.13 35.24
C GLU A 753 -29.61 2.85 36.10
N GLN A 754 -29.91 2.97 37.40
CA GLN A 754 -30.11 1.79 38.26
C GLN A 754 -31.46 1.09 38.02
N GLU A 755 -32.53 1.81 37.64
CA GLU A 755 -33.78 1.17 37.16
C GLU A 755 -33.58 0.38 35.84
N ALA A 756 -32.52 0.64 35.06
CA ALA A 756 -32.25 -0.13 33.84
C ALA A 756 -31.57 -1.47 34.15
N ILE A 757 -30.65 -1.51 35.12
CA ILE A 757 -29.87 -2.73 35.46
C ILE A 757 -30.65 -3.67 36.39
N THR A 758 -31.51 -3.16 37.27
CA THR A 758 -32.36 -4.03 38.11
C THR A 758 -33.54 -4.66 37.37
N ASN A 759 -33.85 -4.23 36.14
CA ASN A 759 -34.96 -4.77 35.35
C ASN A 759 -34.61 -6.02 34.50
N GLU A 760 -33.35 -6.47 34.45
CA GLU A 760 -32.97 -7.71 33.73
C GLU A 760 -32.88 -8.97 34.62
N ILE A 761 -33.09 -8.82 35.93
CA ILE A 761 -33.04 -9.96 36.87
C ILE A 761 -34.31 -10.84 36.78
N ASP A 762 -35.36 -10.39 36.08
CA ASP A 762 -36.64 -11.11 35.91
C ASP A 762 -36.94 -11.51 34.45
N THR A 763 -35.95 -11.92 33.66
CA THR A 763 -36.28 -12.60 32.39
C THR A 763 -36.67 -14.06 32.68
N PRO A 764 -37.77 -14.58 32.09
CA PRO A 764 -38.20 -15.97 32.26
C PRO A 764 -37.08 -16.99 31.95
N ILE A 765 -36.16 -16.61 31.06
CA ILE A 765 -34.99 -17.42 30.67
C ILE A 765 -33.97 -17.52 31.82
N ASN A 766 -33.62 -16.40 32.47
CA ASN A 766 -32.68 -16.40 33.60
C ASN A 766 -33.25 -17.16 34.80
N SER A 767 -34.56 -17.04 35.07
CA SER A 767 -35.24 -17.81 36.11
C SER A 767 -35.23 -19.32 35.84
N LEU A 768 -35.39 -19.74 34.58
CA LEU A 768 -35.32 -21.16 34.18
C LEU A 768 -33.90 -21.72 34.24
N LEU A 769 -32.89 -20.93 33.88
CA LEU A 769 -31.48 -21.30 34.07
C LEU A 769 -31.15 -21.47 35.56
N TYR A 770 -31.68 -20.60 36.42
CA TYR A 770 -31.53 -20.71 37.87
C TYR A 770 -32.28 -21.93 38.45
N ALA A 771 -33.49 -22.21 37.97
CA ALA A 771 -34.23 -23.40 38.38
C ALA A 771 -33.45 -24.70 38.05
N HIS A 772 -32.80 -24.74 36.88
CA HIS A 772 -31.91 -25.86 36.49
C HIS A 772 -30.68 -25.95 37.41
N LEU A 773 -30.06 -24.82 37.75
CA LEU A 773 -28.94 -24.73 38.70
C LEU A 773 -29.26 -25.33 40.07
N VAL A 774 -30.47 -25.05 40.59
CA VAL A 774 -30.95 -25.52 41.91
C VAL A 774 -31.42 -26.99 41.87
N GLY A 775 -31.33 -27.66 40.70
CA GLY A 775 -31.56 -29.09 40.54
C GLY A 775 -32.94 -29.49 40.03
N ASP A 776 -33.74 -28.54 39.51
CA ASP A 776 -35.01 -28.87 38.84
C ASP A 776 -34.76 -29.46 37.45
N LYS A 777 -34.99 -30.77 37.33
CA LYS A 777 -34.80 -31.51 36.08
C LYS A 777 -35.80 -31.14 34.98
N ALA A 778 -36.93 -30.52 35.31
CA ALA A 778 -37.93 -30.08 34.33
C ALA A 778 -37.58 -28.73 33.69
N ALA A 779 -36.76 -27.91 34.36
CA ALA A 779 -36.41 -26.56 33.93
C ALA A 779 -35.67 -26.51 32.59
N SER A 780 -34.80 -27.49 32.29
CA SER A 780 -34.13 -27.59 30.99
C SER A 780 -35.10 -27.78 29.81
N LEU A 781 -36.14 -28.59 29.98
CA LEU A 781 -37.18 -28.83 28.97
C LEU A 781 -38.08 -27.59 28.78
N GLU A 782 -38.41 -26.92 29.87
CA GLU A 782 -39.20 -25.68 29.84
C GLU A 782 -38.43 -24.51 29.22
N LEU A 783 -37.11 -24.40 29.47
CA LEU A 783 -36.24 -23.40 28.83
C LEU A 783 -36.22 -23.57 27.31
N ILE A 784 -35.99 -24.79 26.82
CA ILE A 784 -35.95 -25.04 25.37
C ILE A 784 -37.31 -24.73 24.74
N LYS A 785 -38.41 -25.10 25.39
CA LYS A 785 -39.75 -24.77 24.90
C LYS A 785 -40.01 -23.26 24.87
N ALA A 786 -39.58 -22.52 25.89
CA ALA A 786 -39.71 -21.06 25.94
C ALA A 786 -38.89 -20.37 24.84
N LEU A 787 -37.68 -20.86 24.54
CA LEU A 787 -36.85 -20.34 23.45
C LEU A 787 -37.46 -20.62 22.07
N GLU A 788 -38.08 -21.80 21.88
CA GLU A 788 -38.82 -22.14 20.66
C GLU A 788 -40.07 -21.28 20.48
N GLU A 789 -40.84 -21.03 21.55
CA GLU A 789 -42.01 -20.15 21.54
C GLU A 789 -41.64 -18.68 21.24
N GLN A 790 -40.44 -18.25 21.62
CA GLN A 790 -39.88 -16.94 21.28
C GLN A 790 -39.26 -16.86 19.87
N ASN A 791 -39.38 -17.91 19.05
CA ASN A 791 -38.77 -18.02 17.72
C ASN A 791 -37.25 -17.76 17.71
N LYS A 792 -36.52 -18.11 18.78
CA LYS A 792 -35.06 -17.97 18.82
C LYS A 792 -34.43 -18.88 17.77
N THR A 793 -33.32 -18.43 17.17
CA THR A 793 -32.65 -19.23 16.13
C THR A 793 -32.00 -20.47 16.72
N LYS A 794 -31.81 -21.49 15.88
CA LYS A 794 -31.16 -22.74 16.29
C LYS A 794 -29.79 -22.50 16.91
N THR A 795 -29.02 -21.53 16.38
CA THR A 795 -27.71 -21.12 16.91
C THR A 795 -27.82 -20.65 18.37
N VAL A 796 -28.78 -19.77 18.68
CA VAL A 796 -29.01 -19.26 20.04
C VAL A 796 -29.45 -20.40 20.98
N ILE A 797 -30.35 -21.27 20.53
CA ILE A 797 -30.80 -22.44 21.31
C ILE A 797 -29.63 -23.37 21.64
N ASP A 798 -28.73 -23.61 20.68
CA ASP A 798 -27.55 -24.45 20.88
C ASP A 798 -26.56 -23.82 21.88
N VAL A 799 -26.44 -22.48 21.93
CA VAL A 799 -25.67 -21.79 22.98
C VAL A 799 -26.30 -22.00 24.35
N TYR A 800 -27.63 -21.86 24.49
CA TYR A 800 -28.30 -22.14 25.76
C TYR A 800 -28.16 -23.61 26.21
N ARG A 801 -28.10 -24.57 25.29
CA ARG A 801 -27.76 -25.97 25.62
C ARG A 801 -26.34 -26.12 26.14
N LYS A 802 -25.37 -25.41 25.55
CA LYS A 802 -23.98 -25.36 26.06
C LYS A 802 -23.94 -24.75 27.46
N ILE A 803 -24.70 -23.69 27.72
CA ILE A 803 -24.83 -23.07 29.06
C ILE A 803 -25.37 -24.07 30.08
N LEU A 804 -26.46 -24.78 29.78
CA LEU A 804 -27.01 -25.82 30.67
C LEU A 804 -25.98 -26.91 31.00
N THR A 805 -25.23 -27.36 29.99
CA THR A 805 -24.15 -28.35 30.18
C THR A 805 -23.00 -27.78 31.00
N GLY A 806 -22.67 -26.49 30.82
CA GLY A 806 -21.66 -25.77 31.60
C GLY A 806 -22.05 -25.67 33.07
N ILE A 807 -23.32 -25.39 33.35
CA ILE A 807 -23.88 -25.35 34.71
C ILE A 807 -23.74 -26.71 35.40
N GLU A 808 -24.05 -27.81 34.71
CA GLU A 808 -23.95 -29.18 35.27
C GLU A 808 -22.51 -29.59 35.62
N ASN A 809 -21.50 -28.99 34.98
CA ASN A 809 -20.09 -29.33 35.17
C ASN A 809 -19.38 -28.42 36.19
N ALA A 810 -19.99 -27.32 36.62
CA ALA A 810 -19.41 -26.36 37.55
C ALA A 810 -19.75 -26.69 39.01
N LYS A 811 -18.75 -26.63 39.91
CA LYS A 811 -18.90 -27.05 41.32
C LYS A 811 -19.53 -26.00 42.26
N SER A 812 -19.61 -24.73 41.86
CA SER A 812 -20.38 -23.69 42.56
C SER A 812 -20.66 -22.52 41.62
N ILE A 813 -21.91 -22.31 41.24
CA ILE A 813 -22.39 -21.12 40.52
C ILE A 813 -23.52 -20.53 41.38
N SER A 814 -23.52 -19.21 41.60
CA SER A 814 -24.59 -18.50 42.31
C SER A 814 -25.63 -17.94 41.33
N GLN A 815 -26.79 -17.48 41.82
CA GLN A 815 -27.81 -16.84 40.99
C GLN A 815 -27.28 -15.61 40.24
N LYS A 816 -26.34 -14.88 40.86
CA LYS A 816 -25.76 -13.65 40.32
C LYS A 816 -24.78 -13.91 39.17
N ASP A 817 -24.29 -15.15 39.04
CA ASP A 817 -23.31 -15.54 38.01
C ASP A 817 -23.96 -15.95 36.67
N ILE A 818 -25.28 -16.19 36.66
CA ILE A 818 -26.01 -16.66 35.47
C ILE A 818 -25.91 -15.69 34.28
N PRO A 819 -26.10 -14.36 34.45
CA PRO A 819 -25.94 -13.41 33.35
C PRO A 819 -24.50 -13.34 32.83
N ILE A 820 -23.51 -13.46 33.72
CA ILE A 820 -22.08 -13.44 33.36
C ILE A 820 -21.75 -14.69 32.52
N LEU A 821 -22.15 -15.86 33.01
CA LEU A 821 -21.98 -17.13 32.31
C LEU A 821 -22.67 -17.11 30.94
N LYS A 822 -23.89 -16.57 30.86
CA LYS A 822 -24.61 -16.36 29.60
C LYS A 822 -23.73 -15.56 28.62
N ASN A 823 -23.27 -14.37 29.03
CA ASN A 823 -22.47 -13.50 28.18
C ASN A 823 -21.17 -14.16 27.69
N GLU A 824 -20.48 -14.91 28.55
CA GLU A 824 -19.26 -15.64 28.16
C GLU A 824 -19.51 -16.64 27.04
N PHE A 825 -20.56 -17.48 27.15
CA PHE A 825 -20.87 -18.49 26.13
C PHE A 825 -21.31 -17.88 24.79
N PHE A 826 -22.02 -16.74 24.82
CA PHE A 826 -22.40 -16.01 23.60
C PHE A 826 -21.21 -15.32 22.95
N ILE A 827 -20.32 -14.67 23.71
CA ILE A 827 -19.08 -14.06 23.20
C ILE A 827 -18.17 -15.14 22.60
N GLN A 828 -17.99 -16.26 23.31
CA GLN A 828 -17.17 -17.37 22.83
C GLN A 828 -17.70 -17.93 21.51
N THR A 829 -19.01 -18.21 21.43
CA THR A 829 -19.60 -18.76 20.21
C THR A 829 -19.52 -17.78 19.04
N ARG A 830 -19.69 -16.47 19.29
CA ARG A 830 -19.49 -15.45 18.25
C ARG A 830 -18.05 -15.44 17.74
N ASN A 831 -17.06 -15.46 18.64
CA ASN A 831 -15.65 -15.44 18.28
C ASN A 831 -15.23 -16.72 17.55
N GLU A 832 -15.79 -17.89 17.91
CA GLU A 832 -15.60 -19.14 17.16
C GLU A 832 -16.07 -19.01 15.70
N ILE A 833 -17.24 -18.42 15.45
CA ILE A 833 -17.76 -18.18 14.08
C ILE A 833 -16.84 -17.23 13.29
N ILE A 834 -16.37 -16.16 13.93
CA ILE A 834 -15.46 -15.18 13.32
C ILE A 834 -14.14 -15.86 12.92
N LYS A 835 -13.56 -16.63 13.84
CA LYS A 835 -12.31 -17.37 13.62
C LYS A 835 -12.45 -18.41 12.51
N ASP A 836 -13.51 -19.21 12.53
CA ASP A 836 -13.79 -20.21 11.49
C ASP A 836 -13.89 -19.55 10.10
N PHE A 837 -14.52 -18.36 10.03
CA PHE A 837 -14.60 -17.60 8.79
C PHE A 837 -13.24 -17.06 8.35
N SER A 838 -12.46 -16.48 9.28
CA SER A 838 -11.11 -16.00 9.04
C SER A 838 -10.20 -17.08 8.47
N GLU A 839 -10.19 -18.27 9.08
CA GLU A 839 -9.34 -19.39 8.65
C GLU A 839 -9.76 -19.98 7.29
N LYS A 840 -11.07 -20.02 7.03
CA LYS A 840 -11.66 -20.54 5.79
C LYS A 840 -11.41 -19.60 4.62
N TRP A 841 -11.51 -18.30 4.83
CA TRP A 841 -11.42 -17.27 3.81
C TRP A 841 -10.12 -16.48 3.84
N SER A 842 -9.15 -16.83 4.69
CA SER A 842 -7.83 -16.17 4.79
C SER A 842 -7.95 -14.64 4.81
N VAL A 843 -8.72 -14.11 5.77
CA VAL A 843 -8.96 -12.67 6.01
C VAL A 843 -8.75 -12.37 7.51
N SER A 844 -8.52 -11.11 7.89
CA SER A 844 -8.25 -10.71 9.28
C SER A 844 -9.41 -11.00 10.23
N GLU A 845 -9.12 -11.69 11.35
CA GLU A 845 -10.08 -11.93 12.44
C GLU A 845 -10.52 -10.62 13.13
N GLU A 846 -9.59 -9.67 13.30
CA GLU A 846 -9.84 -8.37 13.93
C GLU A 846 -10.83 -7.52 13.11
N GLU A 847 -10.65 -7.49 11.79
CA GLU A 847 -11.53 -6.73 10.89
C GLU A 847 -12.94 -7.33 10.83
N LEU A 848 -13.04 -8.66 10.92
CA LEU A 848 -14.32 -9.37 11.02
C LEU A 848 -14.99 -9.13 12.37
N LEU A 849 -14.25 -9.07 13.48
CA LEU A 849 -14.79 -8.73 14.80
C LEU A 849 -15.38 -7.32 14.82
N LEU A 850 -14.67 -6.34 14.26
CA LEU A 850 -15.17 -4.97 14.11
C LEU A 850 -16.44 -4.93 13.24
N SER A 851 -16.45 -5.67 12.13
CA SER A 851 -17.62 -5.81 11.27
C SER A 851 -18.81 -6.44 12.01
N ALA A 852 -18.57 -7.48 12.79
CA ALA A 852 -19.57 -8.22 13.56
C ALA A 852 -20.21 -7.40 14.68
N VAL A 853 -19.42 -6.65 15.44
CA VAL A 853 -19.91 -5.82 16.56
C VAL A 853 -20.76 -4.65 16.05
N GLN A 854 -20.42 -4.10 14.89
CA GLN A 854 -21.14 -2.97 14.29
C GLN A 854 -22.39 -3.39 13.49
N TYR A 855 -22.57 -4.70 13.24
CA TYR A 855 -23.67 -5.20 12.42
C TYR A 855 -25.01 -5.18 13.16
N VAL A 856 -26.05 -4.74 12.47
CA VAL A 856 -27.43 -4.67 12.98
C VAL A 856 -28.39 -5.32 11.98
N ASP A 857 -29.47 -5.93 12.50
CA ASP A 857 -30.45 -6.61 11.66
C ASP A 857 -31.07 -5.65 10.63
N GLY A 858 -31.18 -6.11 9.38
CA GLY A 858 -31.69 -5.31 8.26
C GLY A 858 -30.78 -4.19 7.76
N ALA A 859 -29.49 -4.15 8.13
CA ALA A 859 -28.53 -3.21 7.60
C ALA A 859 -28.42 -3.30 6.06
N LYS A 860 -28.39 -2.15 5.37
CA LYS A 860 -28.25 -2.10 3.89
C LYS A 860 -26.84 -2.43 3.41
N ASP A 861 -25.85 -2.23 4.27
CA ASP A 861 -24.43 -2.42 3.98
C ASP A 861 -23.76 -3.18 5.13
N ILE A 862 -22.71 -3.94 4.80
CA ILE A 862 -21.87 -4.63 5.79
C ILE A 862 -20.85 -3.62 6.36
N PRO A 863 -20.87 -3.33 7.67
CA PRO A 863 -19.87 -2.49 8.31
C PRO A 863 -18.47 -3.06 8.11
N ASN A 864 -17.49 -2.18 7.90
CA ASN A 864 -16.07 -2.55 7.79
C ASN A 864 -15.71 -3.54 6.64
N ILE A 865 -16.60 -3.77 5.67
CA ILE A 865 -16.36 -4.77 4.61
C ILE A 865 -15.18 -4.43 3.70
N GLY A 866 -14.84 -3.15 3.56
CA GLY A 866 -13.66 -2.70 2.81
C GLY A 866 -12.37 -3.29 3.39
N ASN A 867 -12.13 -3.07 4.68
CA ASN A 867 -10.94 -3.58 5.37
C ASN A 867 -10.91 -5.11 5.44
N VAL A 868 -12.07 -5.76 5.62
CA VAL A 868 -12.16 -7.24 5.54
C VAL A 868 -11.70 -7.73 4.15
N ILE A 869 -12.12 -7.08 3.06
CA ILE A 869 -11.69 -7.45 1.70
C ILE A 869 -10.22 -7.11 1.46
N ASP A 870 -9.72 -6.01 2.01
CA ASP A 870 -8.32 -5.59 1.83
C ASP A 870 -7.35 -6.47 2.62
N SER A 871 -7.80 -7.06 3.73
CA SER A 871 -7.05 -8.04 4.54
C SER A 871 -6.89 -9.43 3.89
N LYS A 872 -7.43 -9.63 2.68
CA LYS A 872 -7.46 -10.95 2.04
C LYS A 872 -6.05 -11.45 1.66
N ASP A 873 -5.69 -12.63 2.12
CA ASP A 873 -4.52 -13.37 1.67
C ASP A 873 -4.92 -14.42 0.62
N PHE A 874 -4.96 -13.99 -0.63
CA PHE A 874 -5.27 -14.89 -1.75
C PHE A 874 -4.22 -16.01 -1.93
N LYS A 875 -2.95 -15.79 -1.54
CA LYS A 875 -1.91 -16.82 -1.67
C LYS A 875 -2.22 -17.98 -0.74
N SER A 876 -2.49 -17.69 0.54
CA SER A 876 -2.87 -18.71 1.53
C SER A 876 -4.19 -19.40 1.19
N TYR A 877 -5.18 -18.66 0.68
CA TYR A 877 -6.47 -19.22 0.26
C TYR A 877 -6.36 -20.17 -0.93
N ARG A 878 -5.53 -19.82 -1.93
CA ARG A 878 -5.31 -20.64 -3.14
C ARG A 878 -4.63 -21.97 -2.83
N VAL A 879 -3.81 -22.06 -1.77
CA VAL A 879 -3.21 -23.32 -1.30
C VAL A 879 -4.28 -24.32 -0.88
N LYS A 880 -5.35 -23.86 -0.22
CA LYS A 880 -6.48 -24.71 0.22
C LYS A 880 -7.54 -24.93 -0.87
N HIS A 881 -7.59 -24.07 -1.89
CA HIS A 881 -8.60 -24.10 -2.97
C HIS A 881 -7.97 -23.95 -4.37
N SER A 882 -7.38 -25.03 -4.88
CA SER A 882 -6.77 -25.08 -6.21
C SER A 882 -7.81 -24.83 -7.31
N GLY A 883 -7.76 -23.67 -7.97
CA GLY A 883 -8.70 -23.25 -9.03
C GLY A 883 -9.51 -21.99 -8.71
N ALA A 884 -9.30 -21.37 -7.53
CA ALA A 884 -9.97 -20.13 -7.16
C ALA A 884 -9.58 -18.95 -8.09
N ASN A 885 -10.58 -18.14 -8.48
CA ASN A 885 -10.39 -16.96 -9.32
C ASN A 885 -10.18 -15.71 -8.44
N PRO A 886 -9.06 -14.96 -8.58
CA PRO A 886 -8.77 -13.78 -7.75
C PRO A 886 -9.82 -12.67 -7.85
N ILE A 887 -10.44 -12.50 -9.04
CA ILE A 887 -11.42 -11.43 -9.30
C ILE A 887 -12.75 -11.73 -8.59
N LYS A 888 -13.15 -13.01 -8.53
CA LYS A 888 -14.39 -13.43 -7.87
C LYS A 888 -14.25 -13.57 -6.35
N TYR A 889 -13.02 -13.61 -5.84
CA TYR A 889 -12.72 -13.88 -4.44
C TYR A 889 -13.27 -12.81 -3.49
N ALA A 890 -13.08 -11.52 -3.80
CA ALA A 890 -13.59 -10.43 -2.97
C ALA A 890 -15.13 -10.42 -2.88
N GLN A 891 -15.80 -10.71 -3.99
CA GLN A 891 -17.27 -10.80 -4.03
C GLN A 891 -17.77 -12.02 -3.23
N ALA A 892 -17.04 -13.14 -3.28
CA ALA A 892 -17.36 -14.34 -2.53
C ALA A 892 -17.16 -14.15 -1.02
N ILE A 893 -16.11 -13.45 -0.58
CA ILE A 893 -15.91 -13.05 0.83
C ILE A 893 -17.11 -12.23 1.29
N LYS A 894 -17.50 -11.19 0.54
CA LYS A 894 -18.64 -10.33 0.88
C LYS A 894 -19.94 -11.11 1.05
N GLN A 895 -20.25 -12.01 0.11
CA GLN A 895 -21.47 -12.83 0.17
C GLN A 895 -21.42 -13.85 1.30
N GLY A 896 -20.26 -14.48 1.53
CA GLY A 896 -20.08 -15.43 2.61
C GLY A 896 -20.23 -14.77 3.98
N TRP A 897 -19.64 -13.57 4.14
CA TRP A 897 -19.66 -12.86 5.42
C TRP A 897 -21.04 -12.31 5.75
N GLN A 898 -21.73 -11.73 4.77
CA GLN A 898 -23.13 -11.31 4.89
C GLN A 898 -24.01 -12.44 5.45
N LYS A 899 -23.81 -13.66 4.94
CA LYS A 899 -24.58 -14.83 5.36
C LYS A 899 -24.35 -15.18 6.84
N GLU A 900 -23.11 -15.19 7.31
CA GLU A 900 -22.79 -15.46 8.72
C GLU A 900 -23.32 -14.36 9.65
N LEU A 901 -23.28 -13.11 9.18
CA LEU A 901 -23.85 -11.95 9.87
C LEU A 901 -25.37 -12.08 10.04
N ASP A 902 -26.08 -12.32 8.94
CA ASP A 902 -27.56 -12.40 8.90
C ASP A 902 -28.11 -13.64 9.60
N GLU A 903 -27.47 -14.80 9.45
CA GLU A 903 -28.03 -16.06 9.94
C GLU A 903 -27.63 -16.39 11.38
N LYS A 904 -26.53 -15.80 11.89
CA LYS A 904 -25.96 -16.19 13.19
C LYS A 904 -25.56 -15.00 14.06
N ILE A 905 -24.63 -14.17 13.61
CA ILE A 905 -23.96 -13.18 14.49
C ILE A 905 -24.94 -12.14 15.01
N VAL A 906 -25.87 -11.66 14.17
CA VAL A 906 -26.87 -10.68 14.61
C VAL A 906 -27.68 -11.19 15.80
N TYR A 907 -28.11 -12.45 15.76
CA TYR A 907 -28.88 -13.07 16.84
C TYR A 907 -28.07 -13.34 18.10
N LEU A 908 -26.75 -13.56 17.98
CA LEU A 908 -25.87 -13.68 19.14
C LEU A 908 -25.62 -12.32 19.78
N ASN A 909 -25.44 -11.26 18.98
CA ASN A 909 -25.29 -9.91 19.47
C ASN A 909 -26.57 -9.40 20.14
N ASP A 910 -27.75 -9.77 19.66
CA ASP A 910 -29.02 -9.41 20.28
C ASP A 910 -29.25 -10.08 21.65
N GLU A 911 -28.56 -11.19 21.95
CA GLU A 911 -28.57 -11.80 23.30
C GLU A 911 -27.53 -11.20 24.26
N LEU A 912 -26.58 -10.43 23.72
CA LEU A 912 -25.51 -9.72 24.43
C LEU A 912 -25.85 -8.23 24.69
N LYS A 913 -26.95 -7.74 24.11
CA LYS A 913 -27.55 -6.44 24.40
C LYS A 913 -28.60 -6.61 25.48
#